data_AF-A0A2T3B4X5-F1
#
_entry.id   AF-A0A2T3B4X5-F1
#
_cell.length_a   1.000
_cell.length_b   1.000
_cell.length_c   1.000
_cell.angle_alpha   90.00
_cell.angle_beta   90.00
_cell.angle_gamma   90.00
#
_symmetry.space_group_name_H-M   'P 1'
#
loop_
_entity.id
_entity.type
_entity.pdbx_description
1 polymer ?
#
loop_
_entity_poly.entity_id
_entity_poly.type
_entity_poly.pdbx_seq_one_letter_code
_entity_poly.pdbx_strand_id
1 'polypeptide(L)'
;MVKPTGPGVYTATYSNIPVYEYQFGEGLKEHVMRRRSDDWINATHILKAAGFDKPARTRILEREVQKELHEKIQGGYGKYQGTWVPLESGQALAQRNGVYEKLRTIFEFIPGNLSPPPAPKHTTNKPKAPKKPAVPRWGNKPVPTPRGVDDYENISAQLNDDESMADDVTVASASFIGEDDRYDVSAQSTGHRKRKREEQARDAAEQAHLIWADELLDYFMMSNEAPGSVAKPEPPPNFQPDFPVDNLRHTGMHWAASMGDVEVMKQMKRFGGDIAARNERGETPLIRAVLFTNCLDKQTMPAVVKELIETIDHVDNYGSTAIHHAANITMSHHKNHCARYYLDVILNKMQEVLEPEHIQRLIDAQDGNGDTAVHLAARNKARKCVRALMGRGASVDIPNNNGETAQELISALNSERLHNRYPAASSSPFAPAHYEPPDDPNYTSRHTVSHNSEAAMSIENKITPLVLDKFRELAASFDEELNQQFEAEKNAKMILNKTQMELAQLRDEILELGYRAEDPETEQANINELERTKKLVTSLVEQQQKVQLQVLVQREETKQNGHVPQGDEDDMAERLMLAKTLLDEQAKRQNLVEAYVDGLAKAGAGEKGEKYKRLISKCVDTDFENMDENLDSLLEQLKEDKAARMAEVIDNPDF
;
A
#
# COMPACT_ATOMS: atom_id res chain seq x y z
N MET A 1 34.30 9.97 -27.57
CA MET A 1 33.74 8.62 -27.35
C MET A 1 33.11 8.13 -28.64
N VAL A 2 33.63 7.03 -29.15
CA VAL A 2 33.19 6.36 -30.39
C VAL A 2 31.74 5.92 -30.20
N LYS A 3 30.82 6.32 -31.09
CA LYS A 3 29.45 5.78 -31.09
C LYS A 3 29.55 4.30 -31.47
N PRO A 4 29.02 3.36 -30.68
CA PRO A 4 28.96 1.97 -31.10
C PRO A 4 28.10 1.87 -32.37
N THR A 5 28.65 1.27 -33.41
CA THR A 5 28.08 1.15 -34.76
C THR A 5 27.30 -0.17 -34.93
N GLY A 6 26.66 -0.68 -33.88
CA GLY A 6 25.90 -1.94 -33.91
C GLY A 6 24.92 -2.14 -32.75
N PRO A 7 23.96 -3.07 -32.87
CA PRO A 7 23.06 -3.48 -31.79
C PRO A 7 23.86 -4.09 -30.65
N GLY A 8 23.54 -3.71 -29.40
CA GLY A 8 24.29 -4.11 -28.22
C GLY A 8 23.45 -4.02 -26.96
N VAL A 9 23.85 -4.80 -25.95
CA VAL A 9 23.29 -4.74 -24.59
C VAL A 9 24.10 -3.72 -23.80
N TYR A 10 23.41 -2.78 -23.17
CA TYR A 10 24.00 -1.70 -22.40
C TYR A 10 23.52 -1.75 -20.95
N THR A 11 24.32 -1.23 -20.03
CA THR A 11 23.83 -0.97 -18.66
C THR A 11 23.14 0.39 -18.60
N ALA A 12 22.00 0.45 -17.92
CA ALA A 12 21.29 1.69 -17.61
C ALA A 12 20.58 1.58 -16.25
N THR A 13 20.28 2.73 -15.65
CA THR A 13 19.49 2.80 -14.41
C THR A 13 18.31 3.72 -14.66
N TYR A 14 17.09 3.22 -14.43
CA TYR A 14 15.86 4.00 -14.55
C TYR A 14 15.12 3.95 -13.22
N SER A 15 14.81 5.12 -12.65
CA SER A 15 14.14 5.22 -11.35
C SER A 15 14.83 4.40 -10.25
N ASN A 16 16.16 4.47 -10.17
CA ASN A 16 17.01 3.67 -9.27
C ASN A 16 17.00 2.14 -9.49
N ILE A 17 16.37 1.65 -10.56
CA ILE A 17 16.37 0.22 -10.89
C ILE A 17 17.41 -0.05 -11.99
N PRO A 18 18.44 -0.87 -11.72
CA PRO A 18 19.46 -1.22 -12.70
C PRO A 18 18.91 -2.23 -13.72
N VAL A 19 19.09 -1.95 -15.01
CA VAL A 19 18.61 -2.77 -16.13
C VAL A 19 19.70 -3.00 -17.18
N TYR A 20 19.58 -4.12 -17.87
CA TYR A 20 20.18 -4.34 -19.18
C TYR A 20 19.23 -3.81 -20.26
N GLU A 21 19.69 -2.83 -21.04
CA GLU A 21 18.95 -2.24 -22.15
C GLU A 21 19.55 -2.72 -23.48
N TYR A 22 18.78 -3.50 -24.24
CA TYR A 22 19.16 -3.89 -25.60
C TYR A 22 18.54 -2.92 -26.60
N GLN A 23 19.39 -2.20 -27.34
CA GLN A 23 18.97 -1.26 -28.39
C GLN A 23 19.16 -1.86 -29.78
N PHE A 24 18.15 -1.75 -30.63
CA PHE A 24 18.12 -2.34 -31.97
C PHE A 24 17.24 -1.52 -32.94
N GLY A 25 17.16 -1.95 -34.20
CA GLY A 25 16.39 -1.29 -35.26
C GLY A 25 17.11 -0.11 -35.93
N GLU A 26 16.46 0.48 -36.94
CA GLU A 26 17.06 1.55 -37.76
C GLU A 26 17.33 2.81 -36.93
N GLY A 27 18.61 3.13 -36.72
CA GLY A 27 19.04 4.24 -35.88
C GLY A 27 18.96 4.00 -34.36
N LEU A 28 18.93 2.73 -33.90
CA LEU A 28 18.95 2.34 -32.46
C LEU A 28 17.81 2.97 -31.63
N LYS A 29 16.62 3.10 -32.23
CA LYS A 29 15.45 3.72 -31.57
C LYS A 29 14.60 2.73 -30.79
N GLU A 30 14.59 1.46 -31.20
CA GLU A 30 13.87 0.39 -30.50
C GLU A 30 14.73 -0.16 -29.36
N HIS A 31 14.07 -0.54 -28.27
CA HIS A 31 14.76 -1.08 -27.10
C HIS A 31 13.89 -2.08 -26.33
N VAL A 32 14.53 -3.07 -25.72
CA VAL A 32 13.95 -3.97 -24.72
C VAL A 32 14.81 -3.91 -23.46
N MET A 33 14.17 -3.98 -22.29
CA MET A 33 14.85 -3.89 -21.00
C MET A 33 14.63 -5.17 -20.19
N ARG A 34 15.70 -5.64 -19.54
CA ARG A 34 15.73 -6.76 -18.59
C ARG A 34 16.31 -6.25 -17.26
N ARG A 35 15.64 -6.50 -16.14
CA ARG A 35 16.10 -6.10 -14.81
C ARG A 35 17.30 -6.93 -14.37
N ARG A 36 18.21 -6.31 -13.61
CA ARG A 36 19.43 -6.97 -13.13
C ARG A 36 19.24 -7.76 -11.82
N SER A 37 18.17 -7.48 -11.07
CA SER A 37 17.91 -8.10 -9.76
C SER A 37 17.27 -9.47 -9.86
N ASP A 38 16.36 -9.64 -10.82
CA ASP A 38 15.45 -10.79 -10.91
C ASP A 38 15.33 -11.35 -12.33
N ASP A 39 16.03 -10.76 -13.31
CA ASP A 39 15.97 -11.11 -14.73
C ASP A 39 14.60 -10.95 -15.41
N TRP A 40 13.70 -10.18 -14.81
CA TRP A 40 12.41 -9.87 -15.44
C TRP A 40 12.59 -8.98 -16.66
N ILE A 41 11.79 -9.23 -17.70
CA ILE A 41 11.87 -8.54 -18.98
C ILE A 41 10.57 -7.81 -19.31
N ASN A 42 10.67 -6.65 -19.96
CA ASN A 42 9.50 -5.84 -20.31
C ASN A 42 8.74 -6.42 -21.52
N ALA A 43 7.62 -7.10 -21.27
CA ALA A 43 6.73 -7.67 -22.28
C ALA A 43 6.13 -6.61 -23.23
N THR A 44 5.90 -5.39 -22.74
CA THR A 44 5.40 -4.30 -23.59
C THR A 44 6.43 -3.92 -24.66
N HIS A 45 7.72 -4.00 -24.35
CA HIS A 45 8.79 -3.78 -25.32
C HIS A 45 8.89 -4.91 -26.34
N ILE A 46 8.72 -6.16 -25.91
CA ILE A 46 8.68 -7.34 -26.81
C ILE A 46 7.57 -7.18 -27.85
N LEU A 47 6.36 -6.80 -27.42
CA LEU A 47 5.23 -6.60 -28.34
C LEU A 47 5.39 -5.37 -29.26
N LYS A 48 6.08 -4.32 -28.80
CA LYS A 48 6.49 -3.20 -29.68
C LYS A 48 7.48 -3.65 -30.73
N ALA A 49 8.45 -4.50 -30.36
CA ALA A 49 9.44 -5.06 -31.28
C ALA A 49 8.81 -5.95 -32.36
N ALA A 50 7.66 -6.55 -32.05
CA ALA A 50 6.81 -7.35 -32.94
C ALA A 50 5.92 -6.52 -33.87
N GLY A 51 5.95 -5.19 -33.78
CA GLY A 51 5.23 -4.31 -34.70
C GLY A 51 3.73 -4.14 -34.38
N PHE A 52 3.24 -4.66 -33.24
CA PHE A 52 1.87 -4.42 -32.82
C PHE A 52 1.65 -2.95 -32.45
N ASP A 53 0.52 -2.38 -32.85
CA ASP A 53 0.10 -1.03 -32.49
C ASP A 53 -0.46 -0.96 -31.05
N LYS A 54 -0.76 0.24 -30.55
CA LYS A 54 -1.17 0.42 -29.15
C LYS A 54 -2.41 -0.42 -28.78
N PRO A 55 -3.51 -0.45 -29.58
CA PRO A 55 -4.68 -1.27 -29.28
C PRO A 55 -4.40 -2.78 -29.32
N ALA A 56 -3.62 -3.28 -30.29
CA ALA A 56 -3.33 -4.71 -30.38
C ALA A 56 -2.46 -5.19 -29.20
N ARG A 57 -1.46 -4.40 -28.79
CA ARG A 57 -0.62 -4.71 -27.62
C ARG A 57 -1.44 -4.82 -26.34
N THR A 58 -2.37 -3.88 -26.10
CA THR A 58 -3.24 -3.92 -24.92
C THR A 58 -4.05 -5.21 -24.86
N ARG A 59 -4.63 -5.62 -25.99
CA ARG A 59 -5.43 -6.85 -26.09
C ARG A 59 -4.61 -8.11 -25.79
N ILE A 60 -3.38 -8.19 -26.29
CA ILE A 60 -2.47 -9.33 -26.05
C ILE A 60 -2.03 -9.35 -24.57
N LEU A 61 -1.70 -8.19 -24.01
CA LEU A 61 -1.32 -8.10 -22.60
C LEU A 61 -2.46 -8.55 -21.68
N GLU A 62 -3.69 -8.09 -21.89
CA GLU A 62 -4.85 -8.43 -21.05
C GLU A 62 -5.29 -9.91 -21.19
N ARG A 63 -5.24 -10.46 -22.41
CA ARG A 63 -5.78 -11.82 -22.67
C ARG A 63 -4.81 -12.95 -22.38
N GLU A 64 -3.51 -12.71 -22.55
CA GLU A 64 -2.48 -13.75 -22.55
C GLU A 64 -1.44 -13.52 -21.45
N VAL A 65 -0.94 -12.29 -21.31
CA VAL A 65 0.20 -12.01 -20.41
C VAL A 65 -0.26 -11.77 -18.97
N GLN A 66 -1.35 -11.02 -18.75
CA GLN A 66 -1.86 -10.67 -17.43
C GLN A 66 -2.55 -11.84 -16.69
N LYS A 67 -2.76 -12.97 -17.36
CA LYS A 67 -3.29 -14.20 -16.73
C LYS A 67 -2.20 -15.02 -16.05
N GLU A 68 -0.95 -14.83 -16.45
CA GLU A 68 0.23 -15.49 -15.88
C GLU A 68 0.95 -14.54 -14.90
N LEU A 69 2.08 -14.98 -14.31
CA LEU A 69 2.88 -14.15 -13.40
C LEU A 69 3.42 -12.91 -14.13
N HIS A 70 3.04 -11.72 -13.67
CA HIS A 70 3.41 -10.45 -14.28
C HIS A 70 3.40 -9.30 -13.27
N GLU A 71 4.09 -8.22 -13.61
CA GLU A 71 4.14 -6.99 -12.82
C GLU A 71 3.84 -5.80 -13.73
N LYS A 72 2.91 -4.94 -13.34
CA LYS A 72 2.50 -3.78 -14.12
C LYS A 72 3.08 -2.50 -13.52
N ILE A 73 4.07 -1.92 -14.18
CA ILE A 73 4.69 -0.66 -13.75
C ILE A 73 4.01 0.51 -14.45
N GLN A 74 3.26 1.32 -13.68
CA GLN A 74 2.59 2.55 -14.11
C GLN A 74 3.13 3.74 -13.31
N GLY A 75 3.47 4.85 -13.99
CA GLY A 75 4.14 6.00 -13.35
C GLY A 75 5.68 6.00 -13.51
N GLY A 76 6.34 7.13 -13.24
CA GLY A 76 7.81 7.26 -13.39
C GLY A 76 8.33 7.52 -14.82
N TYR A 77 9.62 7.22 -15.07
CA TYR A 77 10.28 7.49 -16.35
C TYR A 77 9.67 6.66 -17.49
N GLY A 78 9.13 7.34 -18.52
CA GLY A 78 8.26 6.72 -19.54
C GLY A 78 8.87 5.58 -20.37
N LYS A 79 10.20 5.43 -20.43
CA LYS A 79 10.84 4.27 -21.10
C LYS A 79 10.82 2.99 -20.27
N TYR A 80 10.66 3.08 -18.96
CA TYR A 80 10.70 1.92 -18.05
C TYR A 80 9.29 1.34 -17.78
N GLN A 81 8.25 2.12 -18.09
CA GLN A 81 6.84 1.73 -17.92
C GLN A 81 6.43 0.55 -18.80
N GLY A 82 5.55 -0.30 -18.30
CA GLY A 82 5.01 -1.45 -19.03
C GLY A 82 4.70 -2.64 -18.13
N THR A 83 4.25 -3.73 -18.77
CA THR A 83 4.13 -5.04 -18.13
C THR A 83 5.46 -5.77 -18.19
N TRP A 84 5.94 -6.23 -17.04
CA TRP A 84 7.15 -7.02 -16.85
C TRP A 84 6.76 -8.46 -16.52
N VAL A 85 7.55 -9.41 -17.05
CA VAL A 85 7.32 -10.85 -16.87
C VAL A 85 8.65 -11.56 -16.62
N PRO A 86 8.64 -12.75 -16.00
CA PRO A 86 9.83 -13.59 -15.90
C PRO A 86 10.49 -13.84 -17.26
N LEU A 87 11.81 -14.06 -17.25
CA LEU A 87 12.61 -14.21 -18.47
C LEU A 87 12.06 -15.33 -19.38
N GLU A 88 11.69 -16.47 -18.79
CA GLU A 88 11.14 -17.64 -19.48
C GLU A 88 9.80 -17.32 -20.18
N SER A 89 8.86 -16.69 -19.45
CA SER A 89 7.59 -16.24 -20.01
C SER A 89 7.79 -15.20 -21.13
N GLY A 90 8.75 -14.29 -20.95
CA GLY A 90 9.14 -13.32 -21.98
C GLY A 90 9.71 -13.97 -23.24
N GLN A 91 10.50 -15.03 -23.08
CA GLN A 91 11.03 -15.82 -24.19
C GLN A 91 9.93 -16.54 -24.95
N ALA A 92 9.00 -17.21 -24.26
CA ALA A 92 7.84 -17.84 -24.88
C ALA A 92 6.98 -16.82 -25.64
N LEU A 93 6.76 -15.63 -25.06
CA LEU A 93 6.04 -14.54 -25.71
C LEU A 93 6.76 -14.06 -26.98
N ALA A 94 8.09 -13.93 -26.94
CA ALA A 94 8.89 -13.52 -28.10
C ALA A 94 8.89 -14.58 -29.22
N GLN A 95 8.90 -15.86 -28.87
CA GLN A 95 8.82 -16.98 -29.83
C GLN A 95 7.45 -17.04 -30.51
N ARG A 96 6.36 -16.96 -29.74
CA ARG A 96 4.99 -16.97 -30.27
C ARG A 96 4.72 -15.82 -31.24
N ASN A 97 5.32 -14.66 -31.00
CA ASN A 97 5.16 -13.47 -31.84
C ASN A 97 6.26 -13.33 -32.91
N GLY A 98 7.11 -14.34 -33.12
CA GLY A 98 8.10 -14.36 -34.19
C GLY A 98 9.24 -13.33 -34.06
N VAL A 99 9.49 -12.82 -32.85
CA VAL A 99 10.53 -11.80 -32.59
C VAL A 99 11.71 -12.28 -31.76
N TYR A 100 11.71 -13.56 -31.36
CA TYR A 100 12.80 -14.14 -30.59
C TYR A 100 14.17 -13.93 -31.25
N GLU A 101 14.28 -14.19 -32.56
CA GLU A 101 15.54 -14.00 -33.32
C GLU A 101 16.08 -12.57 -33.27
N LYS A 102 15.18 -11.58 -33.27
CA LYS A 102 15.52 -10.15 -33.20
C LYS A 102 15.97 -9.73 -31.80
N LEU A 103 15.49 -10.43 -30.77
CA LEU A 103 15.73 -10.12 -29.36
C LEU A 103 16.66 -11.13 -28.66
N ARG A 104 17.18 -12.13 -29.39
CA ARG A 104 17.98 -13.24 -28.84
C ARG A 104 19.10 -12.74 -27.92
N THR A 105 19.74 -11.65 -28.31
CA THR A 105 20.86 -11.05 -27.59
C THR A 105 20.53 -10.64 -26.15
N ILE A 106 19.29 -10.23 -25.81
CA ILE A 106 18.93 -9.87 -24.43
C ILE A 106 18.48 -11.08 -23.59
N PHE A 107 17.94 -12.11 -24.23
CA PHE A 107 17.56 -13.36 -23.57
C PHE A 107 18.77 -14.20 -23.20
N GLU A 108 19.72 -14.37 -24.13
CA GLU A 108 20.93 -15.17 -23.94
C GLU A 108 22.08 -14.38 -23.29
N PHE A 109 21.84 -13.13 -22.89
CA PHE A 109 22.85 -12.33 -22.21
C PHE A 109 23.16 -12.90 -20.83
N ILE A 110 24.38 -13.40 -20.65
CA ILE A 110 24.91 -13.83 -19.36
C ILE A 110 25.84 -12.72 -18.83
N PRO A 111 25.57 -12.17 -17.63
CA PRO A 111 26.43 -11.14 -17.06
C PRO A 111 27.80 -11.72 -16.68
N GLY A 112 28.87 -11.23 -17.31
CA GLY A 112 30.25 -11.57 -16.93
C GLY A 112 30.82 -10.64 -15.84
N ASN A 113 32.06 -10.90 -15.40
CA ASN A 113 32.79 -10.10 -14.40
C ASN A 113 33.07 -8.63 -14.82
N LEU A 114 32.76 -8.26 -16.06
CA LEU A 114 32.86 -6.90 -16.60
C LEU A 114 31.48 -6.49 -17.12
N SER A 115 30.88 -5.47 -16.50
CA SER A 115 29.56 -4.96 -16.90
C SER A 115 29.62 -4.31 -18.30
N PRO A 116 28.60 -4.51 -19.17
CA PRO A 116 28.59 -3.93 -20.50
C PRO A 116 28.58 -2.38 -20.45
N PRO A 117 29.06 -1.71 -21.52
CA PRO A 117 29.22 -0.26 -21.53
C PRO A 117 27.87 0.45 -21.27
N PRO A 118 27.90 1.65 -20.65
CA PRO A 118 26.70 2.43 -20.42
C PRO A 118 26.06 2.87 -21.74
N ALA A 119 24.73 2.90 -21.80
CA ALA A 119 24.02 3.20 -23.04
C ALA A 119 24.41 4.59 -23.60
N PRO A 120 24.64 4.73 -24.92
CA PRO A 120 25.11 5.97 -25.53
C PRO A 120 24.00 7.03 -25.56
N LYS A 121 23.81 7.70 -24.41
CA LYS A 121 23.14 9.00 -24.13
C LYS A 121 22.90 9.25 -22.64
N HIS A 122 23.24 8.32 -21.75
CA HIS A 122 23.20 8.55 -20.30
C HIS A 122 24.51 9.16 -19.80
N THR A 123 24.79 10.40 -20.22
CA THR A 123 25.52 11.32 -19.36
C THR A 123 24.45 12.06 -18.57
N THR A 124 24.39 11.81 -17.28
CA THR A 124 23.62 12.64 -16.35
C THR A 124 23.98 14.12 -16.54
N ASN A 125 22.96 14.96 -16.63
CA ASN A 125 22.95 16.43 -16.64
C ASN A 125 23.84 17.19 -17.66
N LYS A 126 23.18 17.75 -18.69
CA LYS A 126 23.58 19.05 -19.29
C LYS A 126 22.37 19.98 -19.44
N PRO A 127 22.48 21.27 -19.07
CA PRO A 127 21.39 22.24 -19.16
C PRO A 127 21.06 22.59 -20.62
N LYS A 128 19.76 22.72 -20.93
CA LYS A 128 19.24 23.11 -22.25
C LYS A 128 19.49 24.59 -22.52
N ALA A 129 20.12 24.90 -23.66
CA ALA A 129 20.12 26.24 -24.24
C ALA A 129 18.73 26.58 -24.86
N PRO A 130 18.28 27.84 -24.81
CA PRO A 130 16.96 28.23 -25.29
C PRO A 130 16.88 28.33 -26.82
N LYS A 131 15.79 27.81 -27.41
CA LYS A 131 15.44 28.02 -28.83
C LYS A 131 14.65 29.31 -29.00
N LYS A 132 14.96 30.07 -30.06
CA LYS A 132 14.27 31.30 -30.47
C LYS A 132 12.81 31.02 -30.87
N PRO A 133 11.85 31.94 -30.59
CA PRO A 133 10.47 31.78 -31.00
C PRO A 133 10.27 32.13 -32.48
N ALA A 134 9.33 31.43 -33.12
CA ALA A 134 8.86 31.70 -34.48
C ALA A 134 7.86 32.86 -34.51
N VAL A 135 7.92 33.66 -35.57
CA VAL A 135 7.13 34.88 -35.81
C VAL A 135 5.66 34.54 -36.12
N PRO A 136 4.66 35.20 -35.50
CA PRO A 136 3.26 35.05 -35.89
C PRO A 136 2.91 35.89 -37.13
N ARG A 137 2.23 35.28 -38.11
CA ARG A 137 1.61 35.97 -39.26
C ARG A 137 0.20 36.42 -38.89
N TRP A 138 -0.06 37.72 -38.95
CA TRP A 138 -1.40 38.31 -38.85
C TRP A 138 -2.20 38.10 -40.15
N GLY A 139 -3.46 37.69 -40.00
CA GLY A 139 -4.45 37.63 -41.07
C GLY A 139 -5.75 38.30 -40.64
N ASN A 140 -6.07 39.43 -41.28
CA ASN A 140 -7.26 40.26 -41.10
C ASN A 140 -8.57 39.52 -41.41
N LYS A 141 -9.66 39.84 -40.68
CA LYS A 141 -10.98 40.26 -41.19
C LYS A 141 -11.99 40.57 -40.04
N PRO A 142 -13.12 41.28 -40.29
CA PRO A 142 -13.33 42.61 -39.72
C PRO A 142 -14.55 42.75 -38.78
N VAL A 143 -14.59 43.93 -38.16
CA VAL A 143 -15.61 44.53 -37.28
C VAL A 143 -17.00 44.67 -37.95
N PRO A 144 -18.09 44.62 -37.16
CA PRO A 144 -19.04 45.72 -37.19
C PRO A 144 -19.36 46.31 -35.80
N THR A 145 -19.67 47.60 -35.85
CA THR A 145 -19.86 48.62 -34.81
C THR A 145 -21.26 48.62 -34.16
N PRO A 146 -21.46 49.40 -33.07
CA PRO A 146 -22.48 49.14 -32.04
C PRO A 146 -23.68 50.10 -32.04
N ARG A 147 -24.77 49.64 -31.41
CA ARG A 147 -25.87 50.42 -30.77
C ARG A 147 -26.39 49.50 -29.64
N GLY A 148 -26.69 49.88 -28.41
CA GLY A 148 -26.81 51.19 -27.76
C GLY A 148 -27.90 51.06 -26.68
N VAL A 149 -27.43 51.04 -25.42
CA VAL A 149 -28.04 51.56 -24.17
C VAL A 149 -29.23 50.83 -23.50
N ASP A 150 -29.18 50.90 -22.15
CA ASP A 150 -30.13 50.58 -21.06
C ASP A 150 -30.08 49.12 -20.56
N ASP A 151 -29.92 48.78 -19.27
CA ASP A 151 -29.84 49.53 -18.02
C ASP A 151 -29.42 48.55 -16.88
N TYR A 152 -28.75 49.07 -15.84
CA TYR A 152 -28.51 48.54 -14.47
C TYR A 152 -27.54 47.34 -14.17
N GLU A 153 -26.57 47.69 -13.32
CA GLU A 153 -25.53 46.94 -12.57
C GLU A 153 -26.06 45.66 -11.88
N ASN A 154 -25.50 44.45 -11.96
CA ASN A 154 -24.13 43.91 -11.87
C ASN A 154 -23.46 44.01 -10.48
N ILE A 155 -23.39 42.90 -9.75
CA ILE A 155 -22.16 42.27 -9.20
C ILE A 155 -22.51 40.80 -8.89
N SER A 156 -22.32 39.90 -9.86
CA SER A 156 -22.03 38.48 -9.64
C SER A 156 -21.59 37.86 -10.96
N ALA A 157 -20.56 37.00 -10.92
CA ALA A 157 -19.95 36.26 -12.03
C ALA A 157 -18.78 36.98 -12.74
N GLN A 158 -17.58 36.80 -12.17
CA GLN A 158 -16.37 36.59 -12.94
C GLN A 158 -15.63 35.41 -12.32
N LEU A 159 -15.00 34.61 -13.19
CA LEU A 159 -14.23 33.38 -12.97
C LEU A 159 -15.00 32.08 -13.26
N ASN A 160 -15.43 31.95 -14.51
CA ASN A 160 -15.23 30.72 -15.30
C ASN A 160 -14.65 31.12 -16.67
N ASP A 161 -13.99 30.15 -17.30
CA ASP A 161 -13.15 30.15 -18.52
C ASP A 161 -11.66 30.03 -18.15
N ASP A 162 -10.98 28.91 -18.39
CA ASP A 162 -10.93 28.16 -19.65
C ASP A 162 -10.84 26.62 -19.46
N GLU A 163 -11.48 25.89 -20.38
CA GLU A 163 -11.72 24.44 -20.44
C GLU A 163 -10.62 23.70 -21.25
N SER A 164 -10.24 22.46 -20.92
CA SER A 164 -10.71 21.20 -21.57
C SER A 164 -9.49 20.23 -21.57
N MET A 165 -9.52 18.90 -21.44
CA MET A 165 -10.48 17.86 -21.81
C MET A 165 -10.43 16.66 -20.82
N ALA A 166 -11.53 15.92 -20.81
CA ALA A 166 -11.79 14.68 -20.08
C ALA A 166 -10.86 13.50 -20.42
N ASP A 167 -10.69 12.60 -19.46
CA ASP A 167 -11.09 11.18 -19.61
C ASP A 167 -11.10 10.49 -18.22
N ASP A 168 -12.24 9.88 -17.93
CA ASP A 168 -12.51 8.96 -16.82
C ASP A 168 -11.57 7.74 -16.84
N VAL A 169 -10.97 7.40 -15.69
CA VAL A 169 -11.01 6.04 -15.11
C VAL A 169 -10.77 6.18 -13.59
N THR A 170 -11.83 6.08 -12.80
CA THR A 170 -11.76 5.95 -11.34
C THR A 170 -11.29 4.54 -10.97
N VAL A 171 -10.00 4.37 -10.73
CA VAL A 171 -9.47 3.21 -9.98
C VAL A 171 -9.13 3.69 -8.58
N ALA A 172 -9.83 3.10 -7.60
CA ALA A 172 -9.61 3.28 -6.18
C ALA A 172 -8.11 3.23 -5.85
N SER A 173 -7.60 4.32 -5.28
CA SER A 173 -6.31 4.34 -4.61
C SER A 173 -6.55 4.64 -3.14
N ALA A 174 -6.34 3.59 -2.35
CA ALA A 174 -6.23 3.61 -0.91
C ALA A 174 -5.30 4.74 -0.45
N SER A 175 -5.70 5.45 0.61
CA SER A 175 -4.82 6.37 1.33
C SER A 175 -4.87 5.99 2.80
N PHE A 176 -3.70 5.53 3.25
CA PHE A 176 -3.18 5.43 4.60
C PHE A 176 -3.98 6.19 5.68
N ILE A 177 -4.78 5.44 6.43
CA ILE A 177 -5.22 5.68 7.81
C ILE A 177 -4.80 4.41 8.56
N GLY A 178 -4.40 4.54 9.83
CA GLY A 178 -3.65 3.55 10.62
C GLY A 178 -4.03 2.08 10.44
N GLU A 179 -3.03 1.21 10.59
CA GLU A 179 -3.04 -0.23 10.26
C GLU A 179 -4.08 -1.12 10.98
N ASP A 180 -4.96 -0.57 11.80
CA ASP A 180 -5.99 -1.34 12.53
C ASP A 180 -7.32 -1.53 11.77
N ASP A 181 -7.54 -0.89 10.61
CA ASP A 181 -8.77 -1.04 9.82
C ASP A 181 -8.55 -1.82 8.50
N ARG A 182 -7.88 -2.98 8.57
CA ARG A 182 -7.81 -3.92 7.43
C ARG A 182 -9.18 -4.58 7.24
N TYR A 183 -9.99 -4.03 6.32
CA TYR A 183 -11.16 -4.72 5.79
C TYR A 183 -10.71 -5.98 5.03
N ASP A 184 -11.07 -7.15 5.55
CA ASP A 184 -11.00 -8.42 4.81
C ASP A 184 -12.09 -8.42 3.73
N VAL A 185 -11.80 -7.74 2.62
CA VAL A 185 -12.70 -7.66 1.46
C VAL A 185 -12.35 -8.83 0.54
N SER A 186 -13.00 -9.97 0.77
CA SER A 186 -13.02 -11.07 -0.19
C SER A 186 -13.69 -10.59 -1.49
N ALA A 187 -12.90 -10.10 -2.43
CA ALA A 187 -13.36 -9.81 -3.77
C ALA A 187 -13.59 -11.13 -4.53
N GLN A 188 -14.76 -11.22 -5.18
CA GLN A 188 -15.27 -12.30 -6.04
C GLN A 188 -16.18 -13.34 -5.35
N SER A 189 -17.48 -13.07 -5.34
CA SER A 189 -18.51 -14.00 -5.85
C SER A 189 -19.89 -13.36 -5.79
N THR A 190 -20.51 -13.19 -6.94
CA THR A 190 -21.94 -12.93 -7.10
C THR A 190 -22.73 -14.15 -6.62
N GLY A 191 -23.73 -13.93 -5.77
CA GLY A 191 -24.71 -14.94 -5.38
C GLY A 191 -24.78 -15.16 -3.87
N HIS A 192 -25.91 -14.75 -3.28
CA HIS A 192 -26.43 -15.09 -1.95
C HIS A 192 -25.59 -16.09 -1.14
N ARG A 193 -24.49 -15.62 -0.54
CA ARG A 193 -23.82 -16.35 0.53
C ARG A 193 -24.18 -15.66 1.83
N LYS A 194 -24.96 -16.38 2.62
CA LYS A 194 -25.18 -16.20 4.06
C LYS A 194 -23.86 -15.75 4.70
N ARG A 195 -23.74 -14.48 5.10
CA ARG A 195 -22.56 -13.98 5.80
C ARG A 195 -22.57 -14.60 7.21
N LYS A 196 -21.39 -14.91 7.76
CA LYS A 196 -21.21 -15.58 9.08
C LYS A 196 -21.99 -14.90 10.22
N ARG A 197 -22.34 -13.62 10.07
CA ARG A 197 -23.13 -12.82 11.01
C ARG A 197 -24.58 -13.34 11.17
N GLU A 198 -25.20 -13.91 10.13
CA GLU A 198 -26.56 -14.49 10.21
C GLU A 198 -26.64 -15.69 11.18
N GLU A 199 -25.55 -16.44 11.37
CA GLU A 199 -25.52 -17.61 12.27
C GLU A 199 -25.49 -17.24 13.76
N GLN A 200 -25.23 -15.95 14.08
CA GLN A 200 -25.16 -15.44 15.45
C GLN A 200 -26.47 -14.77 15.91
N ALA A 201 -27.47 -14.66 15.04
CA ALA A 201 -28.76 -14.04 15.37
C ALA A 201 -29.49 -14.85 16.45
N ARG A 202 -29.93 -14.18 17.51
CA ARG A 202 -30.64 -14.80 18.64
C ARG A 202 -32.12 -14.96 18.33
N ASP A 203 -32.70 -13.99 17.62
CA ASP A 203 -34.12 -13.93 17.30
C ASP A 203 -34.38 -13.68 15.80
N ALA A 204 -35.56 -14.08 15.31
CA ALA A 204 -35.98 -13.90 13.92
C ALA A 204 -36.03 -12.41 13.50
N ALA A 205 -36.33 -11.52 14.44
CA ALA A 205 -36.28 -10.08 14.21
C ALA A 205 -34.84 -9.59 13.97
N GLU A 206 -33.87 -10.04 14.78
CA GLU A 206 -32.46 -9.72 14.62
C GLU A 206 -31.92 -10.25 13.29
N GLN A 207 -32.30 -11.48 12.91
CA GLN A 207 -31.94 -12.06 11.62
C GLN A 207 -32.49 -11.23 10.44
N ALA A 208 -33.72 -10.72 10.53
CA ALA A 208 -34.29 -9.87 9.48
C ALA A 208 -33.55 -8.53 9.35
N HIS A 209 -33.06 -7.95 10.47
CA HIS A 209 -32.25 -6.73 10.45
C HIS A 209 -30.85 -6.97 9.87
N LEU A 210 -30.26 -8.13 10.13
CA LEU A 210 -28.98 -8.53 9.54
C LEU A 210 -29.08 -8.68 8.01
N ILE A 211 -30.11 -9.34 7.52
CA ILE A 211 -30.36 -9.49 6.07
C ILE A 211 -30.55 -8.11 5.44
N TRP A 212 -31.38 -7.26 6.04
CA TRP A 212 -31.60 -5.90 5.54
C TRP A 212 -30.31 -5.06 5.55
N ALA A 213 -29.48 -5.18 6.60
CA ALA A 213 -28.20 -4.49 6.69
C ALA A 213 -27.24 -4.93 5.56
N ASP A 214 -27.19 -6.23 5.26
CA ASP A 214 -26.39 -6.76 4.17
C ASP A 214 -26.91 -6.29 2.80
N GLU A 215 -28.22 -6.30 2.57
CA GLU A 215 -28.84 -5.78 1.35
C GLU A 215 -28.60 -4.26 1.18
N LEU A 216 -28.59 -3.51 2.29
CA LEU A 216 -28.29 -2.08 2.27
C LEU A 216 -26.84 -1.80 1.88
N LEU A 217 -25.89 -2.61 2.37
CA LEU A 217 -24.49 -2.51 1.97
C LEU A 217 -24.32 -2.84 0.48
N ASP A 218 -24.95 -3.91 0.01
CA ASP A 218 -24.90 -4.31 -1.39
C ASP A 218 -25.49 -3.21 -2.28
N TYR A 219 -26.60 -2.58 -1.87
CA TYR A 219 -27.16 -1.41 -2.54
C TYR A 219 -26.15 -0.28 -2.67
N PHE A 220 -25.45 0.09 -1.60
CA PHE A 220 -24.45 1.17 -1.64
C PHE A 220 -23.27 0.83 -2.55
N MET A 221 -22.77 -0.41 -2.50
CA MET A 221 -21.66 -0.87 -3.33
C MET A 221 -22.01 -0.90 -4.83
N MET A 222 -23.25 -1.27 -5.17
CA MET A 222 -23.71 -1.37 -6.56
C MET A 222 -24.29 -0.05 -7.10
N SER A 223 -24.62 0.91 -6.23
CA SER A 223 -25.21 2.21 -6.62
C SER A 223 -24.30 3.04 -7.53
N ASN A 224 -23.02 2.70 -7.63
CA ASN A 224 -22.04 3.38 -8.49
C ASN A 224 -22.04 2.86 -9.94
N GLU A 225 -22.68 1.71 -10.25
CA GLU A 225 -22.55 1.05 -11.56
C GLU A 225 -23.60 1.48 -12.61
N ALA A 226 -24.69 2.16 -12.22
CA ALA A 226 -25.58 2.94 -13.08
C ALA A 226 -26.78 3.46 -12.25
N PRO A 227 -27.27 4.70 -12.47
CA PRO A 227 -28.46 5.19 -11.81
C PRO A 227 -29.69 4.33 -12.18
N GLY A 228 -30.20 3.56 -11.21
CA GLY A 228 -31.42 2.74 -11.34
C GLY A 228 -31.24 1.22 -11.43
N SER A 229 -30.01 0.70 -11.31
CA SER A 229 -29.73 -0.76 -11.46
C SER A 229 -30.18 -1.62 -10.26
N VAL A 230 -30.19 -1.07 -9.04
CA VAL A 230 -30.49 -1.83 -7.81
C VAL A 230 -31.63 -1.18 -7.04
N ALA A 231 -32.67 -1.98 -6.75
CA ALA A 231 -33.79 -1.55 -5.94
C ALA A 231 -33.35 -1.35 -4.48
N LYS A 232 -33.82 -0.27 -3.85
CA LYS A 232 -33.61 -0.02 -2.43
C LYS A 232 -34.22 -1.15 -1.59
N PRO A 233 -33.51 -1.70 -0.59
CA PRO A 233 -34.06 -2.76 0.24
C PRO A 233 -35.24 -2.23 1.08
N GLU A 234 -36.27 -3.05 1.19
CA GLU A 234 -37.44 -2.72 2.01
C GLU A 234 -37.14 -3.03 3.48
N PRO A 235 -37.48 -2.12 4.41
CA PRO A 235 -37.22 -2.34 5.82
C PRO A 235 -38.07 -3.50 6.36
N PRO A 236 -37.52 -4.35 7.25
CA PRO A 236 -38.23 -5.49 7.82
C PRO A 236 -39.41 -5.08 8.74
N PRO A 237 -40.36 -5.99 9.04
CA PRO A 237 -41.39 -5.76 10.05
C PRO A 237 -40.75 -5.48 11.42
N ASN A 238 -41.21 -4.44 12.14
CA ASN A 238 -40.59 -3.90 13.36
C ASN A 238 -39.17 -3.36 13.17
N PHE A 239 -38.95 -2.60 12.09
CA PHE A 239 -37.68 -1.99 11.75
C PHE A 239 -37.09 -1.10 12.86
N GLN A 240 -35.82 -1.37 13.19
CA GLN A 240 -34.98 -0.61 14.11
C GLN A 240 -33.95 0.16 13.28
N PRO A 241 -34.14 1.48 13.10
CA PRO A 241 -33.27 2.29 12.22
C PRO A 241 -31.82 2.40 12.72
N ASP A 242 -31.61 2.28 14.03
CA ASP A 242 -30.28 2.40 14.67
C ASP A 242 -29.55 1.06 14.79
N PHE A 243 -30.06 0.02 14.13
CA PHE A 243 -29.42 -1.29 14.12
C PHE A 243 -28.03 -1.21 13.45
N PRO A 244 -26.98 -1.80 14.07
CA PRO A 244 -25.61 -1.73 13.54
C PRO A 244 -25.47 -2.56 12.27
N VAL A 245 -25.04 -1.90 11.20
CA VAL A 245 -24.87 -2.49 9.86
C VAL A 245 -23.57 -3.27 9.77
N ASP A 246 -22.50 -2.81 10.43
CA ASP A 246 -21.16 -3.43 10.35
C ASP A 246 -20.52 -3.68 11.73
N ASN A 247 -19.25 -4.08 11.74
CA ASN A 247 -18.50 -4.39 12.96
C ASN A 247 -18.15 -3.13 13.76
N LEU A 248 -18.01 -1.98 13.12
CA LEU A 248 -17.67 -0.69 13.74
C LEU A 248 -18.89 0.04 14.31
N ARG A 249 -20.03 -0.67 14.38
CA ARG A 249 -21.33 -0.18 14.84
C ARG A 249 -21.83 1.04 14.05
N HIS A 250 -21.51 1.13 12.76
CA HIS A 250 -22.16 2.13 11.91
C HIS A 250 -23.64 1.79 11.75
N THR A 251 -24.52 2.76 11.98
CA THR A 251 -25.95 2.64 11.64
C THR A 251 -26.16 2.86 10.14
N GLY A 252 -27.34 2.53 9.62
CA GLY A 252 -27.65 2.82 8.22
C GLY A 252 -27.59 4.32 7.89
N MET A 253 -27.81 5.21 8.88
CA MET A 253 -27.63 6.65 8.73
C MET A 253 -26.16 7.04 8.45
N HIS A 254 -25.18 6.38 9.11
CA HIS A 254 -23.76 6.63 8.87
C HIS A 254 -23.37 6.29 7.43
N TRP A 255 -23.82 5.14 6.93
CA TRP A 255 -23.58 4.71 5.55
C TRP A 255 -24.26 5.62 4.54
N ALA A 256 -25.54 5.95 4.75
CA ALA A 256 -26.29 6.84 3.86
C ALA A 256 -25.65 8.24 3.76
N ALA A 257 -25.21 8.80 4.89
CA ALA A 257 -24.53 10.08 4.93
C ALA A 257 -23.16 10.03 4.25
N SER A 258 -22.37 8.97 4.49
CA SER A 258 -21.07 8.75 3.84
C SER A 258 -21.18 8.61 2.33
N MET A 259 -22.26 7.97 1.86
CA MET A 259 -22.52 7.71 0.44
C MET A 259 -23.23 8.87 -0.25
N GLY A 260 -23.61 9.92 0.50
CA GLY A 260 -24.33 11.08 0.01
C GLY A 260 -25.75 10.75 -0.47
N ASP A 261 -26.37 9.68 0.04
CA ASP A 261 -27.73 9.27 -0.31
C ASP A 261 -28.76 9.91 0.63
N VAL A 262 -29.21 11.10 0.24
CA VAL A 262 -30.16 11.91 0.99
C VAL A 262 -31.53 11.23 1.11
N GLU A 263 -31.90 10.38 0.16
CA GLU A 263 -33.21 9.74 0.18
C GLU A 263 -33.27 8.63 1.23
N VAL A 264 -32.21 7.82 1.33
CA VAL A 264 -32.08 6.84 2.43
C VAL A 264 -32.00 7.53 3.78
N MET A 265 -31.27 8.65 3.89
CA MET A 265 -31.25 9.45 5.13
C MET A 265 -32.65 9.92 5.55
N LYS A 266 -33.45 10.43 4.61
CA LYS A 266 -34.83 10.86 4.87
C LYS A 266 -35.73 9.69 5.28
N GLN A 267 -35.56 8.52 4.65
CA GLN A 267 -36.30 7.32 5.05
C GLN A 267 -35.93 6.90 6.46
N MET A 268 -34.64 6.86 6.79
CA MET A 268 -34.17 6.53 8.13
C MET A 268 -34.74 7.47 9.21
N LYS A 269 -34.75 8.77 8.92
CA LYS A 269 -35.36 9.80 9.78
C LYS A 269 -36.87 9.61 9.94
N ARG A 270 -37.59 9.22 8.88
CA ARG A 270 -39.04 8.92 8.94
C ARG A 270 -39.34 7.70 9.81
N PHE A 271 -38.43 6.72 9.86
CA PHE A 271 -38.54 5.55 10.73
C PHE A 271 -38.08 5.83 12.17
N GLY A 272 -37.65 7.05 12.48
CA GLY A 272 -37.23 7.45 13.83
C GLY A 272 -35.77 7.14 14.16
N GLY A 273 -34.90 7.01 13.14
CA GLY A 273 -33.47 6.83 13.35
C GLY A 273 -32.81 8.02 14.03
N ASP A 274 -31.93 7.73 14.98
CA ASP A 274 -31.19 8.72 15.72
C ASP A 274 -30.13 9.37 14.82
N ILE A 275 -30.27 10.68 14.66
CA ILE A 275 -29.35 11.51 13.87
C ILE A 275 -28.02 11.65 14.62
N ALA A 276 -28.05 11.62 15.95
CA ALA A 276 -26.90 11.74 16.84
C ALA A 276 -26.25 10.41 17.20
N ALA A 277 -26.66 9.31 16.56
CA ALA A 277 -26.09 7.98 16.77
C ALA A 277 -24.57 8.03 16.62
N ARG A 278 -23.84 7.38 17.54
CA ARG A 278 -22.38 7.33 17.53
C ARG A 278 -21.89 5.92 17.25
N ASN A 279 -20.93 5.79 16.33
CA ASN A 279 -20.24 4.53 16.06
C ASN A 279 -19.22 4.19 17.19
N GLU A 280 -18.44 3.12 17.03
CA GLU A 280 -17.41 2.74 18.03
C GLU A 280 -16.36 3.82 18.30
N ARG A 281 -16.06 4.65 17.30
CA ARG A 281 -15.10 5.77 17.41
C ARG A 281 -15.75 7.06 17.93
N GLY A 282 -17.03 7.03 18.28
CA GLY A 282 -17.78 8.20 18.74
C GLY A 282 -18.24 9.14 17.61
N GLU A 283 -18.01 8.78 16.36
CA GLU A 283 -18.33 9.61 15.20
C GLU A 283 -19.83 9.60 14.93
N THR A 284 -20.38 10.77 14.58
CA THR A 284 -21.75 10.91 14.09
C THR A 284 -21.83 10.69 12.57
N PRO A 285 -23.03 10.48 12.00
CA PRO A 285 -23.21 10.41 10.55
C PRO A 285 -22.66 11.64 9.81
N LEU A 286 -22.72 12.83 10.42
CA LEU A 286 -22.17 14.06 9.83
C LEU A 286 -20.64 14.03 9.79
N ILE A 287 -20.00 13.56 10.86
CA ILE A 287 -18.53 13.36 10.90
C ILE A 287 -18.13 12.35 9.82
N ARG A 288 -18.88 11.25 9.68
CA ARG A 288 -18.56 10.24 8.67
C ARG A 288 -18.73 10.77 7.23
N ALA A 289 -19.75 11.58 6.99
CA ALA A 289 -20.01 12.19 5.67
C ALA A 289 -18.85 13.05 5.15
N VAL A 290 -18.19 13.81 6.03
CA VAL A 290 -17.04 14.64 5.61
C VAL A 290 -15.83 13.80 5.24
N LEU A 291 -15.60 12.63 5.85
CA LEU A 291 -14.40 11.81 5.62
C LEU A 291 -14.30 11.21 4.20
N PHE A 292 -15.41 11.18 3.45
CA PHE A 292 -15.50 10.58 2.12
C PHE A 292 -15.80 11.61 1.03
N THR A 293 -15.39 11.34 -0.21
CA THR A 293 -15.59 12.26 -1.35
C THR A 293 -16.93 12.11 -2.06
N ASN A 294 -17.72 11.09 -1.71
CA ASN A 294 -18.95 10.74 -2.43
C ASN A 294 -20.00 11.86 -2.40
N CYS A 295 -20.08 12.64 -1.32
CA CYS A 295 -20.97 13.80 -1.23
C CYS A 295 -20.57 14.95 -2.18
N LEU A 296 -19.27 15.08 -2.49
CA LEU A 296 -18.77 16.00 -3.51
C LEU A 296 -19.13 15.49 -4.91
N ASP A 297 -18.90 14.20 -5.18
CA ASP A 297 -19.15 13.60 -6.49
C ASP A 297 -20.63 13.69 -6.88
N LYS A 298 -21.54 13.46 -5.91
CA LYS A 298 -23.00 13.58 -6.09
C LYS A 298 -23.54 15.00 -5.89
N GLN A 299 -22.71 15.96 -5.46
CA GLN A 299 -23.13 17.32 -5.06
C GLN A 299 -24.26 17.34 -4.02
N THR A 300 -24.31 16.34 -3.13
CA THR A 300 -25.37 16.18 -2.13
C THR A 300 -25.02 16.76 -0.77
N MET A 301 -23.78 17.21 -0.55
CA MET A 301 -23.33 17.71 0.74
C MET A 301 -24.24 18.80 1.36
N PRO A 302 -24.74 19.81 0.62
CA PRO A 302 -25.64 20.81 1.21
C PRO A 302 -26.94 20.21 1.78
N ALA A 303 -27.47 19.18 1.14
CA ALA A 303 -28.66 18.47 1.59
C ALA A 303 -28.36 17.54 2.77
N VAL A 304 -27.21 16.86 2.76
CA VAL A 304 -26.72 16.04 3.88
C VAL A 304 -26.54 16.90 5.14
N VAL A 305 -25.82 18.02 5.03
CA VAL A 305 -25.61 18.94 6.15
C VAL A 305 -26.93 19.52 6.64
N LYS A 306 -27.86 19.88 5.74
CA LYS A 306 -29.19 20.37 6.14
C LYS A 306 -29.93 19.39 7.04
N GLU A 307 -29.85 18.08 6.77
CA GLU A 307 -30.54 17.07 7.57
C GLU A 307 -29.82 16.74 8.88
N LEU A 308 -28.50 16.92 8.95
CA LEU A 308 -27.66 16.50 10.07
C LEU A 308 -27.08 17.67 10.91
N ILE A 309 -27.38 18.93 10.57
CA ILE A 309 -26.78 20.13 11.18
C ILE A 309 -26.96 20.18 12.70
N GLU A 310 -28.02 19.56 13.23
CA GLU A 310 -28.31 19.47 14.66
C GLU A 310 -27.21 18.72 15.44
N THR A 311 -26.35 17.96 14.77
CA THR A 311 -25.26 17.16 15.39
C THR A 311 -23.88 17.76 15.21
N ILE A 312 -23.79 19.01 14.74
CA ILE A 312 -22.51 19.67 14.42
C ILE A 312 -21.63 19.90 15.66
N ASP A 313 -22.24 20.04 16.83
CA ASP A 313 -21.61 20.21 18.14
C ASP A 313 -21.10 18.90 18.76
N HIS A 314 -21.49 17.76 18.20
CA HIS A 314 -21.07 16.47 18.70
C HIS A 314 -19.60 16.22 18.36
N VAL A 315 -18.89 15.66 19.32
CA VAL A 315 -17.48 15.29 19.21
C VAL A 315 -17.33 13.77 19.21
N ASP A 316 -16.28 13.31 18.54
CA ASP A 316 -15.85 11.92 18.59
C ASP A 316 -15.06 11.59 19.87
N ASN A 317 -14.52 10.38 19.97
CA ASN A 317 -13.74 9.95 21.14
C ASN A 317 -12.44 10.76 21.33
N TYR A 318 -11.98 11.48 20.31
CA TYR A 318 -10.81 12.36 20.36
C TYR A 318 -11.19 13.82 20.62
N GLY A 319 -12.46 14.13 20.91
CA GLY A 319 -12.91 15.51 21.07
C GLY A 319 -13.03 16.29 19.75
N SER A 320 -12.89 15.64 18.59
CA SER A 320 -12.93 16.29 17.29
C SER A 320 -14.36 16.44 16.77
N THR A 321 -14.72 17.66 16.37
CA THR A 321 -16.01 17.96 15.69
C THR A 321 -15.93 17.69 14.19
N ALA A 322 -17.07 17.74 13.48
CA ALA A 322 -17.10 17.59 12.03
C ALA A 322 -16.21 18.62 11.28
N ILE A 323 -15.99 19.80 11.86
CA ILE A 323 -15.11 20.85 11.29
C ILE A 323 -13.64 20.44 11.38
N HIS A 324 -13.22 19.81 12.49
CA HIS A 324 -11.87 19.25 12.65
C HIS A 324 -11.62 18.18 11.60
N HIS A 325 -12.54 17.23 11.44
CA HIS A 325 -12.45 16.18 10.42
C HIS A 325 -12.39 16.75 9.00
N ALA A 326 -13.25 17.73 8.68
CA ALA A 326 -13.23 18.41 7.38
C ALA A 326 -11.89 19.12 7.10
N ALA A 327 -11.28 19.73 8.12
CA ALA A 327 -9.95 20.33 8.01
C ALA A 327 -8.85 19.26 7.89
N ASN A 328 -8.95 18.13 8.59
CA ASN A 328 -7.92 17.10 8.65
C ASN A 328 -7.76 16.31 7.34
N ILE A 329 -8.83 16.15 6.55
CA ILE A 329 -8.79 15.46 5.23
C ILE A 329 -7.74 16.06 4.28
N THR A 330 -7.37 17.32 4.50
CA THR A 330 -6.34 18.03 3.74
C THR A 330 -4.93 17.45 3.88
N MET A 331 -4.70 16.50 4.80
CA MET A 331 -3.46 15.73 4.89
C MET A 331 -3.12 15.07 3.54
N SER A 332 -4.14 14.68 2.77
CA SER A 332 -3.98 14.27 1.37
C SER A 332 -4.11 15.47 0.44
N HIS A 333 -3.02 15.88 -0.23
CA HIS A 333 -3.01 17.05 -1.10
C HIS A 333 -4.05 17.04 -2.24
N HIS A 334 -4.43 15.86 -2.74
CA HIS A 334 -5.45 15.71 -3.78
C HIS A 334 -6.89 15.93 -3.25
N LYS A 335 -7.12 15.88 -1.93
CA LYS A 335 -8.43 16.14 -1.31
C LYS A 335 -8.63 17.59 -0.85
N ASN A 336 -7.66 18.47 -1.08
CA ASN A 336 -7.75 19.88 -0.69
C ASN A 336 -8.98 20.60 -1.26
N HIS A 337 -9.40 20.26 -2.47
CA HIS A 337 -10.61 20.81 -3.06
C HIS A 337 -11.87 20.33 -2.34
N CYS A 338 -11.95 19.03 -2.04
CA CYS A 338 -13.06 18.41 -1.31
C CYS A 338 -13.20 18.99 0.10
N ALA A 339 -12.10 19.03 0.86
CA ALA A 339 -12.09 19.62 2.20
C ALA A 339 -12.53 21.09 2.18
N ARG A 340 -12.05 21.86 1.18
CA ARG A 340 -12.43 23.26 1.01
C ARG A 340 -13.93 23.42 0.76
N TYR A 341 -14.51 22.58 -0.10
CA TYR A 341 -15.93 22.57 -0.44
C TYR A 341 -16.78 22.19 0.79
N TYR A 342 -16.43 21.11 1.50
CA TYR A 342 -17.17 20.69 2.70
C TYR A 342 -17.12 21.74 3.81
N LEU A 343 -15.96 22.35 4.07
CA LEU A 343 -15.84 23.46 5.01
C LEU A 343 -16.72 24.64 4.60
N ASP A 344 -16.77 25.02 3.31
CA ASP A 344 -17.68 26.09 2.87
C ASP A 344 -19.14 25.76 3.15
N VAL A 345 -19.58 24.55 2.78
CA VAL A 345 -20.98 24.14 2.96
C VAL A 345 -21.35 24.11 4.43
N ILE A 346 -20.53 23.50 5.27
CA ILE A 346 -20.78 23.40 6.71
C ILE A 346 -20.79 24.78 7.36
N LEU A 347 -19.76 25.60 7.11
CA LEU A 347 -19.64 26.90 7.77
C LEU A 347 -20.72 27.88 7.28
N ASN A 348 -21.09 27.86 5.99
CA ASN A 348 -22.22 28.64 5.50
C ASN A 348 -23.53 28.18 6.15
N LYS A 349 -23.73 26.86 6.27
CA LYS A 349 -24.97 26.34 6.88
C LYS A 349 -25.06 26.68 8.37
N MET A 350 -23.93 26.68 9.07
CA MET A 350 -23.85 27.15 10.45
C MET A 350 -24.24 28.62 10.57
N GLN A 351 -23.76 29.48 9.65
CA GLN A 351 -24.14 30.90 9.61
C GLN A 351 -25.62 31.15 9.33
N GLU A 352 -26.28 30.24 8.60
CA GLU A 352 -27.72 30.35 8.31
C GLU A 352 -28.61 29.91 9.49
N VAL A 353 -28.15 28.97 10.32
CA VAL A 353 -29.01 28.24 11.28
C VAL A 353 -28.67 28.57 12.74
N LEU A 354 -27.41 28.86 13.04
CA LEU A 354 -26.93 29.00 14.42
C LEU A 354 -26.69 30.46 14.80
N GLU A 355 -26.82 30.75 16.10
CA GLU A 355 -26.50 32.07 16.64
C GLU A 355 -24.99 32.35 16.59
N PRO A 356 -24.56 33.62 16.38
CA PRO A 356 -23.14 33.98 16.25
C PRO A 356 -22.24 33.49 17.40
N GLU A 357 -22.73 33.53 18.64
CA GLU A 357 -21.98 33.05 19.81
C GLU A 357 -21.78 31.54 19.80
N HIS A 358 -22.74 30.78 19.26
CA HIS A 358 -22.62 29.34 19.11
C HIS A 358 -21.64 29.00 17.99
N ILE A 359 -21.72 29.73 16.87
CA ILE A 359 -20.78 29.59 15.75
C ILE A 359 -19.35 29.80 16.22
N GLN A 360 -19.08 30.87 16.97
CA GLN A 360 -17.74 31.16 17.47
C GLN A 360 -17.22 30.02 18.36
N ARG A 361 -18.04 29.56 19.32
CA ARG A 361 -17.67 28.44 20.20
C ARG A 361 -17.34 27.17 19.43
N LEU A 362 -18.03 26.91 18.33
CA LEU A 362 -17.82 25.69 17.55
C LEU A 362 -16.62 25.76 16.60
N ILE A 363 -16.38 26.93 16.02
CA ILE A 363 -15.21 27.18 15.16
C ILE A 363 -13.92 27.16 15.99
N ASP A 364 -13.97 27.70 17.21
CA ASP A 364 -12.85 27.76 18.15
C ASP A 364 -12.77 26.55 19.08
N ALA A 365 -13.62 25.53 18.87
CA ALA A 365 -13.54 24.29 19.61
C ALA A 365 -12.15 23.66 19.44
N GLN A 366 -11.61 23.11 20.52
CA GLN A 366 -10.33 22.40 20.53
C GLN A 366 -10.58 20.90 20.63
N ASP A 367 -9.82 20.11 19.88
CA ASP A 367 -9.82 18.65 20.00
C ASP A 367 -9.06 18.19 21.27
N GLY A 368 -8.91 16.87 21.43
CA GLY A 368 -8.20 16.27 22.56
C GLY A 368 -6.71 16.65 22.65
N ASN A 369 -6.11 17.14 21.57
CA ASN A 369 -4.74 17.68 21.55
C ASN A 369 -4.69 19.20 21.78
N GLY A 370 -5.85 19.84 22.00
CA GLY A 370 -5.95 21.29 22.07
C GLY A 370 -5.92 21.96 20.69
N ASP A 371 -5.89 21.20 19.59
CA ASP A 371 -5.83 21.79 18.25
C ASP A 371 -7.22 22.26 17.82
N THR A 372 -7.31 23.51 17.35
CA THR A 372 -8.51 23.98 16.63
C THR A 372 -8.47 23.54 15.17
N ALA A 373 -9.61 23.60 14.46
CA ALA A 373 -9.66 23.29 13.03
C ALA A 373 -8.66 24.10 12.18
N VAL A 374 -8.30 25.31 12.63
CA VAL A 374 -7.28 26.14 11.95
C VAL A 374 -5.88 25.57 12.13
N HIS A 375 -5.53 25.03 13.31
CA HIS A 375 -4.26 24.34 13.54
C HIS A 375 -4.09 23.18 12.56
N LEU A 376 -5.11 22.33 12.45
CA LEU A 376 -5.10 21.18 11.53
C LEU A 376 -4.92 21.63 10.07
N ALA A 377 -5.67 22.64 9.63
CA ALA A 377 -5.56 23.17 8.27
C ALA A 377 -4.18 23.82 7.99
N ALA A 378 -3.59 24.51 8.98
CA ALA A 378 -2.28 25.13 8.86
C ALA A 378 -1.17 24.06 8.80
N ARG A 379 -1.23 23.06 9.68
CA ARG A 379 -0.28 21.93 9.75
C ARG A 379 -0.26 21.12 8.44
N ASN A 380 -1.44 20.87 7.87
CA ASN A 380 -1.60 20.18 6.58
C ASN A 380 -1.28 21.06 5.35
N LYS A 381 -0.80 22.28 5.57
CA LYS A 381 -0.46 23.28 4.54
C LYS A 381 -1.65 23.70 3.66
N ALA A 382 -2.88 23.55 4.15
CA ALA A 382 -4.12 23.75 3.43
C ALA A 382 -4.60 25.21 3.42
N ARG A 383 -3.85 26.07 2.73
CA ARG A 383 -4.06 27.54 2.67
C ARG A 383 -5.49 28.00 2.37
N LYS A 384 -6.18 27.30 1.46
CA LYS A 384 -7.55 27.67 1.09
C LYS A 384 -8.52 27.42 2.24
N CYS A 385 -8.32 26.35 3.01
CA CYS A 385 -9.11 26.01 4.19
C CYS A 385 -8.81 26.96 5.35
N VAL A 386 -7.53 27.30 5.59
CA VAL A 386 -7.12 28.32 6.57
C VAL A 386 -7.83 29.64 6.31
N ARG A 387 -7.81 30.13 5.06
CA ARG A 387 -8.51 31.37 4.68
C ARG A 387 -10.03 31.27 4.85
N ALA A 388 -10.62 30.09 4.60
CA ALA A 388 -12.05 29.88 4.73
C ALA A 388 -12.54 29.95 6.19
N LEU A 389 -11.76 29.38 7.10
CA LEU A 389 -12.00 29.39 8.55
C LEU A 389 -11.79 30.81 9.10
N MET A 390 -10.64 31.44 8.80
CA MET A 390 -10.37 32.83 9.21
C MET A 390 -11.41 33.82 8.67
N GLY A 391 -11.84 33.66 7.42
CA GLY A 391 -12.86 34.50 6.80
C GLY A 391 -14.22 34.42 7.47
N ARG A 392 -14.43 33.46 8.37
CA ARG A 392 -15.67 33.25 9.15
C ARG A 392 -15.47 33.43 10.65
N GLY A 393 -14.38 34.08 11.05
CA GLY A 393 -14.15 34.50 12.43
C GLY A 393 -13.34 33.51 13.28
N ALA A 394 -12.73 32.48 12.70
CA ALA A 394 -11.91 31.55 13.47
C ALA A 394 -10.73 32.24 14.16
N SER A 395 -10.58 32.04 15.46
CA SER A 395 -9.47 32.58 16.24
C SER A 395 -8.18 31.85 15.90
N VAL A 396 -7.11 32.62 15.74
CA VAL A 396 -5.75 32.11 15.46
C VAL A 396 -4.83 32.16 16.68
N ASP A 397 -5.31 32.76 17.77
CA ASP A 397 -4.53 33.06 18.98
C ASP A 397 -4.69 32.01 20.08
N ILE A 398 -5.55 31.01 19.87
CA ILE A 398 -5.78 29.93 20.83
C ILE A 398 -4.57 28.97 20.79
N PRO A 399 -3.88 28.73 21.91
CA PRO A 399 -2.78 27.77 21.96
C PRO A 399 -3.30 26.34 22.13
N ASN A 400 -2.66 25.37 21.45
CA ASN A 400 -2.89 23.95 21.67
C ASN A 400 -2.19 23.43 22.94
N ASN A 401 -2.28 22.12 23.22
CA ASN A 401 -1.63 21.52 24.39
C ASN A 401 -0.09 21.61 24.34
N ASN A 402 0.50 21.84 23.16
CA ASN A 402 1.93 22.06 22.98
C ASN A 402 2.33 23.54 23.14
N GLY A 403 1.37 24.44 23.38
CA GLY A 403 1.59 25.87 23.47
C GLY A 403 1.77 26.57 22.12
N GLU A 404 1.56 25.87 21.01
CA GLU A 404 1.65 26.45 19.66
C GLU A 404 0.33 27.12 19.31
N THR A 405 0.40 28.31 18.69
CA THR A 405 -0.79 28.98 18.15
C THR A 405 -0.94 28.72 16.66
N ALA A 406 -2.19 28.73 16.16
CA ALA A 406 -2.45 28.61 14.73
C ALA A 406 -1.77 29.73 13.94
N GLN A 407 -1.66 30.93 14.52
CA GLN A 407 -0.96 32.06 13.92
C GLN A 407 0.53 31.77 13.66
N GLU A 408 1.22 31.12 14.60
CA GLU A 408 2.61 30.70 14.43
C GLU A 408 2.75 29.69 13.29
N LEU A 409 1.89 28.68 13.24
CA LEU A 409 1.88 27.68 12.15
C LEU A 409 1.62 28.33 10.77
N ILE A 410 0.69 29.28 10.70
CA ILE A 410 0.41 30.05 9.48
C ILE A 410 1.60 30.92 9.07
N SER A 411 2.28 31.55 10.05
CA SER A 411 3.45 32.39 9.80
C SER A 411 4.62 31.56 9.25
N ALA A 412 4.89 30.39 9.84
CA ALA A 412 5.90 29.44 9.38
C ALA A 412 5.61 28.94 7.96
N LEU A 413 4.35 28.62 7.68
CA LEU A 413 3.89 28.25 6.35
C LEU A 413 4.11 29.38 5.32
N ASN A 414 3.91 30.64 5.71
CA ASN A 414 4.13 31.80 4.84
C ASN A 414 5.62 32.14 4.66
N SER A 415 6.45 31.96 5.68
CA SER A 415 7.91 32.16 5.60
C SER A 415 8.57 31.09 4.71
N GLU A 416 8.13 29.83 4.79
CA GLU A 416 8.55 28.75 3.88
C GLU A 416 8.25 29.11 2.42
N ARG A 417 7.09 29.75 2.16
CA ARG A 417 6.74 30.23 0.82
C ARG A 417 7.61 31.41 0.37
N LEU A 418 7.94 32.34 1.26
CA LEU A 418 8.81 33.47 0.95
C LEU A 418 10.22 32.99 0.59
N HIS A 419 10.77 32.05 1.36
CA HIS A 419 12.05 31.42 1.07
C HIS A 419 12.04 30.69 -0.29
N ASN A 420 10.96 29.97 -0.62
CA ASN A 420 10.77 29.36 -1.94
C ASN A 420 10.39 30.33 -3.06
N ARG A 421 10.01 31.59 -2.74
CA ARG A 421 9.61 32.62 -3.70
C ARG A 421 10.72 33.60 -4.04
N TYR A 422 11.90 33.56 -3.41
CA TYR A 422 13.07 34.23 -3.96
C TYR A 422 13.53 33.45 -5.19
N PRO A 423 13.22 33.90 -6.42
CA PRO A 423 13.91 33.36 -7.58
C PRO A 423 15.34 33.91 -7.51
N ALA A 424 16.30 33.13 -8.00
CA ALA A 424 17.60 33.65 -8.39
C ALA A 424 17.45 35.05 -9.02
N ALA A 425 18.25 36.00 -8.57
CA ALA A 425 18.29 37.35 -9.10
C ALA A 425 18.19 37.31 -10.63
N SER A 426 17.10 37.83 -11.17
CA SER A 426 16.86 37.92 -12.61
C SER A 426 18.03 38.68 -13.25
N SER A 427 18.78 37.97 -14.10
CA SER A 427 19.79 38.55 -14.98
C SER A 427 19.12 39.30 -16.14
N SER A 428 18.38 40.36 -15.84
CA SER A 428 17.82 41.27 -16.85
C SER A 428 18.54 42.62 -16.80
N PRO A 429 19.22 43.05 -17.88
CA PRO A 429 19.95 44.32 -17.92
C PRO A 429 19.07 45.52 -18.30
N PHE A 430 17.75 45.36 -18.42
CA PHE A 430 16.84 46.44 -18.85
C PHE A 430 15.52 46.40 -18.06
N ALA A 431 15.50 46.98 -16.86
CA ALA A 431 14.30 47.56 -16.27
C ALA A 431 14.74 48.66 -15.27
N PRO A 432 14.24 49.90 -15.38
CA PRO A 432 14.60 50.97 -14.46
C PRO A 432 13.80 50.82 -13.18
N ALA A 433 14.48 50.55 -12.07
CA ALA A 433 13.90 50.57 -10.74
C ALA A 433 13.96 52.01 -10.19
N HIS A 434 12.83 52.70 -10.22
CA HIS A 434 12.55 53.82 -9.32
C HIS A 434 11.43 53.40 -8.37
N TYR A 435 11.77 53.17 -7.10
CA TYR A 435 11.02 53.63 -5.93
C TYR A 435 11.75 53.18 -4.64
N GLU A 436 12.30 54.13 -3.89
CA GLU A 436 12.67 53.98 -2.47
C GLU A 436 11.56 54.60 -1.61
N PRO A 437 11.28 54.01 -0.43
CA PRO A 437 11.25 54.81 0.80
C PRO A 437 11.81 54.02 2.03
N PRO A 438 12.00 54.62 3.22
CA PRO A 438 13.16 55.44 3.60
C PRO A 438 13.88 54.95 4.88
N ASP A 439 15.12 55.41 5.04
CA ASP A 439 15.88 55.65 6.27
C ASP A 439 16.07 54.52 7.30
N ASP A 440 17.24 53.86 7.21
CA ASP A 440 17.91 53.24 8.37
C ASP A 440 19.40 53.69 8.38
N PRO A 441 19.89 54.41 9.41
CA PRO A 441 21.18 55.12 9.36
C PRO A 441 22.40 54.24 9.66
N ASN A 442 22.32 52.92 9.54
CA ASN A 442 23.37 52.01 10.02
C ASN A 442 24.03 51.12 8.96
N TYR A 443 24.17 51.61 7.72
CA TYR A 443 25.05 50.95 6.75
C TYR A 443 26.40 51.66 6.65
N THR A 444 27.37 51.11 7.36
CA THR A 444 28.80 51.46 7.28
C THR A 444 29.27 51.43 5.82
N SER A 445 29.45 52.62 5.25
CA SER A 445 30.12 52.84 3.98
C SER A 445 31.55 52.31 4.07
N ARG A 446 31.90 51.31 3.24
CA ARG A 446 33.28 50.93 2.99
C ARG A 446 33.99 52.11 2.32
N HIS A 447 34.73 52.86 3.11
CA HIS A 447 35.76 53.75 2.59
C HIS A 447 36.83 52.92 1.87
N THR A 448 36.87 52.99 0.55
CA THR A 448 38.11 52.73 -0.19
C THR A 448 39.03 53.92 0.08
N VAL A 449 40.13 53.68 0.77
CA VAL A 449 41.14 54.71 1.03
C VAL A 449 41.88 54.94 -0.29
N SER A 450 41.72 56.12 -0.90
CA SER A 450 42.43 56.46 -2.14
C SER A 450 43.93 56.58 -1.85
N HIS A 451 44.72 55.70 -2.46
CA HIS A 451 46.17 55.70 -2.31
C HIS A 451 46.84 56.50 -3.44
N ASN A 452 47.63 57.52 -3.09
CA ASN A 452 48.29 58.40 -4.06
C ASN A 452 49.63 57.87 -4.61
N SER A 453 50.15 56.76 -4.07
CA SER A 453 51.43 56.19 -4.48
C SER A 453 51.25 55.18 -5.62
N GLU A 454 52.08 55.30 -6.66
CA GLU A 454 52.06 54.43 -7.84
C GLU A 454 52.21 52.94 -7.48
N ALA A 455 53.04 52.64 -6.47
CA ALA A 455 53.21 51.29 -5.95
C ALA A 455 51.92 50.73 -5.32
N ALA A 456 51.18 51.54 -4.56
CA ALA A 456 49.92 51.12 -3.94
C ALA A 456 48.81 50.93 -4.98
N MET A 457 48.68 51.83 -5.96
CA MET A 457 47.71 51.68 -7.05
C MET A 457 48.01 50.45 -7.93
N SER A 458 49.29 50.12 -8.15
CA SER A 458 49.69 48.93 -8.92
C SER A 458 49.33 47.64 -8.19
N ILE A 459 49.53 47.59 -6.86
CA ILE A 459 49.14 46.46 -6.01
C ILE A 459 47.62 46.35 -5.94
N GLU A 460 46.91 47.46 -5.75
CA GLU A 460 45.45 47.48 -5.67
C GLU A 460 44.79 47.02 -6.98
N ASN A 461 45.34 47.42 -8.12
CA ASN A 461 44.77 47.05 -9.43
C ASN A 461 45.16 45.64 -9.90
N LYS A 462 46.27 45.08 -9.43
CA LYS A 462 46.75 43.76 -9.90
C LYS A 462 46.56 42.65 -8.87
N ILE A 463 46.87 42.91 -7.61
CA ILE A 463 46.92 41.88 -6.56
C ILE A 463 45.57 41.76 -5.86
N THR A 464 44.90 42.88 -5.56
CA THR A 464 43.59 42.84 -4.87
C THR A 464 42.52 42.04 -5.62
N PRO A 465 42.37 42.15 -6.96
CA PRO A 465 41.40 41.34 -7.69
C PRO A 465 41.74 39.84 -7.63
N LEU A 466 43.02 39.49 -7.76
CA LEU A 466 43.48 38.09 -7.65
C LEU A 466 43.20 37.50 -6.26
N VAL A 467 43.46 38.28 -5.21
CA VAL A 467 43.21 37.86 -3.83
C VAL A 467 41.71 37.74 -3.56
N LEU A 468 40.90 38.70 -4.04
CA LEU A 468 39.44 38.63 -3.93
C LEU A 468 38.85 37.46 -4.70
N ASP A 469 39.37 37.14 -5.89
CA ASP A 469 38.94 35.99 -6.66
C ASP A 469 39.31 34.68 -5.94
N LYS A 470 40.48 34.60 -5.30
CA LYS A 470 40.83 33.44 -4.46
C LYS A 470 39.96 33.32 -3.22
N PHE A 471 39.57 34.43 -2.58
CA PHE A 471 38.61 34.40 -1.48
C PHE A 471 37.21 33.97 -1.94
N ARG A 472 36.78 34.37 -3.14
CA ARG A 472 35.52 33.91 -3.73
C ARG A 472 35.55 32.43 -4.08
N GLU A 473 36.64 31.93 -4.65
CA GLU A 473 36.83 30.50 -4.92
C GLU A 473 36.80 29.68 -3.63
N LEU A 474 37.48 30.16 -2.57
CA LEU A 474 37.48 29.51 -1.27
C LEU A 474 36.07 29.51 -0.64
N ALA A 475 35.37 30.65 -0.67
CA ALA A 475 33.99 30.74 -0.18
C ALA A 475 33.06 29.78 -0.94
N ALA A 476 33.19 29.72 -2.27
CA ALA A 476 32.42 28.79 -3.09
C ALA A 476 32.71 27.32 -2.75
N SER A 477 33.97 26.98 -2.44
CA SER A 477 34.32 25.62 -2.02
C SER A 477 33.72 25.24 -0.66
N PHE A 478 33.67 26.18 0.29
CA PHE A 478 33.00 25.96 1.56
C PHE A 478 31.48 25.82 1.38
N ASP A 479 30.86 26.67 0.57
CA ASP A 479 29.42 26.58 0.28
C ASP A 479 29.06 25.24 -0.41
N GLU A 480 29.92 24.76 -1.31
CA GLU A 480 29.77 23.47 -1.96
C GLU A 480 29.91 22.30 -0.95
N GLU A 481 30.91 22.35 -0.08
CA GLU A 481 31.11 21.35 0.98
C GLU A 481 29.94 21.32 1.96
N LEU A 482 29.41 22.49 2.35
CA LEU A 482 28.26 22.61 3.24
C LEU A 482 26.99 22.00 2.61
N ASN A 483 26.77 22.25 1.32
CA ASN A 483 25.66 21.64 0.58
C ASN A 483 25.81 20.11 0.48
N GLN A 484 27.02 19.62 0.21
CA GLN A 484 27.29 18.17 0.18
C GLN A 484 27.02 17.52 1.54
N GLN A 485 27.43 18.16 2.64
CA GLN A 485 27.15 17.68 4.00
C GLN A 485 25.65 17.67 4.31
N PHE A 486 24.89 18.70 3.92
CA PHE A 486 23.44 18.71 4.08
C PHE A 486 22.74 17.61 3.28
N GLU A 487 23.18 17.37 2.05
CA GLU A 487 22.65 16.26 1.23
C GLU A 487 22.99 14.90 1.86
N ALA A 488 24.21 14.73 2.36
CA ALA A 488 24.63 13.52 3.05
C ALA A 488 23.82 13.28 4.34
N GLU A 489 23.61 14.31 5.16
CA GLU A 489 22.79 14.24 6.38
C GLU A 489 21.34 13.86 6.05
N LYS A 490 20.77 14.46 5.01
CA LYS A 490 19.41 14.13 4.55
C LYS A 490 19.30 12.68 4.11
N ASN A 491 20.27 12.18 3.35
CA ASN A 491 20.30 10.79 2.90
C ASN A 491 20.49 9.84 4.10
N ALA A 492 21.36 10.17 5.05
CA ALA A 492 21.56 9.39 6.27
C ALA A 492 20.29 9.30 7.12
N LYS A 493 19.56 10.41 7.30
CA LYS A 493 18.26 10.44 7.98
C LYS A 493 17.21 9.61 7.26
N MET A 494 17.19 9.65 5.93
CA MET A 494 16.28 8.83 5.12
C MET A 494 16.56 7.33 5.29
N ILE A 495 17.84 6.94 5.30
CA ILE A 495 18.25 5.55 5.53
C ILE A 495 17.87 5.12 6.95
N LEU A 496 18.13 5.95 7.96
CA LEU A 496 17.79 5.65 9.35
C LEU A 496 16.28 5.44 9.55
N ASN A 497 15.45 6.30 8.98
CA ASN A 497 13.99 6.13 9.06
C ASN A 497 13.56 4.84 8.37
N LYS A 498 14.18 4.51 7.22
CA LYS A 498 13.87 3.27 6.50
C LYS A 498 14.26 2.04 7.33
N THR A 499 15.45 2.01 7.92
CA THR A 499 15.88 0.87 8.74
C THR A 499 15.07 0.74 10.03
N GLN A 500 14.65 1.85 10.64
CA GLN A 500 13.74 1.83 11.79
C GLN A 500 12.36 1.26 11.43
N MET A 501 11.82 1.60 10.26
CA MET A 501 10.56 1.03 9.77
C MET A 501 10.71 -0.47 9.47
N GLU A 502 11.80 -0.89 8.82
CA GLU A 502 12.08 -2.32 8.57
C GLU A 502 12.22 -3.11 9.87
N LEU A 503 12.90 -2.56 10.88
CA LEU A 503 13.00 -3.19 12.21
C LEU A 503 11.66 -3.29 12.93
N ALA A 504 10.79 -2.28 12.82
CA ALA A 504 9.45 -2.33 13.40
C ALA A 504 8.61 -3.43 12.73
N GLN A 505 8.65 -3.51 11.39
CA GLN A 505 7.96 -4.55 10.63
C GLN A 505 8.44 -5.96 11.01
N LEU A 506 9.75 -6.17 11.14
CA LEU A 506 10.30 -7.46 11.56
C LEU A 506 9.89 -7.83 13.00
N ARG A 507 9.79 -6.86 13.91
CA ARG A 507 9.31 -7.10 15.28
C ARG A 507 7.85 -7.51 15.31
N ASP A 508 7.01 -6.87 14.50
CA ASP A 508 5.59 -7.23 14.39
C ASP A 508 5.42 -8.61 13.75
N GLU A 509 6.23 -8.95 12.74
CA GLU A 509 6.22 -10.28 12.12
C GLU A 509 6.68 -11.37 13.11
N ILE A 510 7.70 -11.10 13.94
CA ILE A 510 8.12 -12.01 15.01
C ILE A 510 7.00 -12.19 16.04
N LEU A 511 6.30 -11.12 16.42
CA LEU A 511 5.16 -11.20 17.34
C LEU A 511 4.01 -12.01 16.74
N GLU A 512 3.68 -11.79 15.45
CA GLU A 512 2.63 -12.54 14.76
C GLU A 512 2.97 -14.03 14.67
N LEU A 513 4.23 -14.37 14.36
CA LEU A 513 4.72 -15.74 14.37
C LEU A 513 4.71 -16.35 15.79
N GLY A 514 5.00 -15.54 16.82
CA GLY A 514 4.88 -15.94 18.21
C GLY A 514 3.44 -16.25 18.64
N TYR A 515 2.46 -15.47 18.18
CA TYR A 515 1.03 -15.75 18.43
C TYR A 515 0.50 -16.96 17.64
N ARG A 516 1.11 -17.28 16.50
CA ARG A 516 0.78 -18.46 15.69
C ARG A 516 1.51 -19.73 16.13
N ALA A 517 2.54 -19.62 16.96
CA ALA A 517 3.17 -20.78 17.56
C ALA A 517 2.18 -21.45 18.52
N GLU A 518 1.93 -22.74 18.31
CA GLU A 518 1.10 -23.53 19.23
C GLU A 518 1.74 -23.48 20.64
N ASP A 519 0.91 -23.25 21.66
CA ASP A 519 1.35 -23.26 23.05
C ASP A 519 2.08 -24.58 23.35
N PRO A 520 3.29 -24.58 23.95
CA PRO A 520 4.03 -25.79 24.28
C PRO A 520 3.19 -26.84 25.04
N GLU A 521 2.21 -26.40 25.83
CA GLU A 521 1.27 -27.32 26.51
C GLU A 521 0.35 -28.05 25.52
N THR A 522 -0.09 -27.37 24.46
CA THR A 522 -0.94 -27.94 23.40
C THR A 522 -0.15 -28.90 22.52
N GLU A 523 1.09 -28.57 22.17
CA GLU A 523 1.99 -29.47 21.44
C GLU A 523 2.22 -30.77 22.23
N GLN A 524 2.51 -30.64 23.53
CA GLN A 524 2.69 -31.81 24.40
C GLN A 524 1.40 -32.61 24.57
N ALA A 525 0.24 -31.97 24.64
CA ALA A 525 -1.06 -32.63 24.69
C ALA A 525 -1.32 -33.46 23.42
N ASN A 526 -1.04 -32.89 22.24
CA ASN A 526 -1.19 -33.56 20.96
C ASN A 526 -0.25 -34.78 20.84
N ILE A 527 1.00 -34.66 21.28
CA ILE A 527 1.96 -35.79 21.33
C ILE A 527 1.44 -36.90 22.24
N ASN A 528 0.94 -36.54 23.43
CA ASN A 528 0.40 -37.51 24.39
C ASN A 528 -0.86 -38.21 23.84
N GLU A 529 -1.71 -37.49 23.11
CA GLU A 529 -2.90 -38.05 22.46
C GLU A 529 -2.53 -39.00 21.30
N LEU A 530 -1.53 -38.64 20.50
CA LEU A 530 -0.97 -39.51 19.45
C LEU A 530 -0.41 -40.81 20.06
N GLU A 531 0.32 -40.72 21.16
CA GLU A 531 0.89 -41.90 21.81
C GLU A 531 -0.22 -42.82 22.38
N ARG A 532 -1.27 -42.24 22.96
CA ARG A 532 -2.45 -42.99 23.45
C ARG A 532 -3.19 -43.70 22.32
N THR A 533 -3.42 -43.01 21.21
CA THR A 533 -4.12 -43.58 20.05
C THR A 533 -3.28 -44.66 19.37
N LYS A 534 -1.96 -44.47 19.21
CA LYS A 534 -1.03 -45.50 18.72
C LYS A 534 -1.10 -46.76 19.58
N LYS A 535 -1.04 -46.62 20.91
CA LYS A 535 -1.18 -47.75 21.86
C LYS A 535 -2.52 -48.47 21.72
N LEU A 536 -3.61 -47.72 21.56
CA LEU A 536 -4.95 -48.29 21.38
C LEU A 536 -5.05 -49.12 20.08
N VAL A 537 -4.59 -48.57 18.95
CA VAL A 537 -4.60 -49.26 17.66
C VAL A 537 -3.76 -50.54 17.72
N THR A 538 -2.54 -50.47 18.28
CA THR A 538 -1.69 -51.66 18.47
C THR A 538 -2.44 -52.73 19.28
N SER A 539 -3.08 -52.36 20.40
CA SER A 539 -3.82 -53.31 21.23
C SER A 539 -4.99 -53.99 20.49
N LEU A 540 -5.69 -53.26 19.62
CA LEU A 540 -6.79 -53.81 18.83
C LEU A 540 -6.28 -54.78 17.75
N VAL A 541 -5.19 -54.43 17.07
CA VAL A 541 -4.53 -55.32 16.09
C VAL A 541 -4.07 -56.60 16.78
N GLU A 542 -3.48 -56.51 17.97
CA GLU A 542 -3.07 -57.69 18.73
C GLU A 542 -4.24 -58.56 19.17
N GLN A 543 -5.34 -57.96 19.63
CA GLN A 543 -6.57 -58.70 19.98
C GLN A 543 -7.14 -59.44 18.77
N GLN A 544 -7.20 -58.78 17.60
CA GLN A 544 -7.67 -59.40 16.36
C GLN A 544 -6.79 -60.57 15.94
N GLN A 545 -5.46 -60.39 15.97
CA GLN A 545 -4.51 -61.44 15.62
C GLN A 545 -4.57 -62.62 16.58
N LYS A 546 -4.76 -62.37 17.88
CA LYS A 546 -4.92 -63.43 18.89
C LYS A 546 -6.10 -64.35 18.55
N VAL A 547 -7.25 -63.77 18.16
CA VAL A 547 -8.43 -64.55 17.76
C VAL A 547 -8.14 -65.36 16.50
N GLN A 548 -7.47 -64.78 15.50
CA GLN A 548 -7.11 -65.49 14.27
C GLN A 548 -6.14 -66.66 14.53
N LEU A 549 -5.11 -66.44 15.35
CA LEU A 549 -4.17 -67.48 15.75
C LEU A 549 -4.86 -68.62 16.50
N GLN A 550 -5.80 -68.30 17.39
CA GLN A 550 -6.56 -69.33 18.12
C GLN A 550 -7.36 -70.22 17.17
N VAL A 551 -7.98 -69.65 16.13
CA VAL A 551 -8.70 -70.41 15.10
C VAL A 551 -7.76 -71.30 14.28
N LEU A 552 -6.57 -70.80 13.92
CA LEU A 552 -5.58 -71.57 13.17
C LEU A 552 -5.01 -72.73 14.00
N VAL A 553 -4.68 -72.49 15.28
CA VAL A 553 -4.20 -73.52 16.20
C VAL A 553 -5.26 -74.61 16.35
N GLN A 554 -6.53 -74.25 16.62
CA GLN A 554 -7.62 -75.20 16.74
C GLN A 554 -7.83 -76.02 15.46
N ARG A 555 -7.61 -75.42 14.28
CA ARG A 555 -7.66 -76.11 12.99
C ARG A 555 -6.52 -77.11 12.79
N GLU A 556 -5.32 -76.82 13.28
CA GLU A 556 -4.20 -77.77 13.22
C GLU A 556 -4.33 -78.88 14.28
N GLU A 557 -4.78 -78.56 15.49
CA GLU A 557 -5.07 -79.54 16.55
C GLU A 557 -6.13 -80.56 16.08
N THR A 558 -7.18 -80.09 15.40
CA THR A 558 -8.21 -80.99 14.85
C THR A 558 -7.70 -81.89 13.71
N LYS A 559 -6.67 -81.47 12.96
CA LYS A 559 -6.01 -82.32 11.95
C LYS A 559 -5.07 -83.36 12.58
N GLN A 560 -4.46 -83.05 13.72
CA GLN A 560 -3.52 -83.94 14.42
C GLN A 560 -4.19 -85.05 15.24
N ASN A 561 -5.49 -84.97 15.51
CA ASN A 561 -6.26 -85.91 16.35
C ASN A 561 -6.36 -87.37 15.83
N GLY A 562 -5.48 -87.82 14.92
CA GLY A 562 -5.43 -89.17 14.38
C GLY A 562 -4.09 -89.92 14.50
N HIS A 563 -3.01 -89.32 14.99
CA HIS A 563 -1.74 -90.04 15.14
C HIS A 563 -0.93 -89.50 16.32
N VAL A 564 -0.99 -90.21 17.46
CA VAL A 564 -0.04 -90.06 18.57
C VAL A 564 1.02 -91.15 18.41
N PRO A 565 2.27 -90.84 18.00
CA PRO A 565 3.34 -91.81 18.11
C PRO A 565 3.67 -91.95 19.61
N GLN A 566 3.40 -93.13 20.13
CA GLN A 566 3.72 -93.51 21.49
C GLN A 566 5.16 -94.09 21.49
N GLY A 567 6.09 -93.40 22.16
CA GLY A 567 7.53 -93.70 22.17
C GLY A 567 8.25 -92.88 21.08
N ASP A 568 9.16 -91.96 21.37
CA ASP A 568 10.31 -91.99 22.27
C ASP A 568 10.65 -90.56 22.74
N GLU A 569 11.35 -90.45 23.87
CA GLU A 569 11.87 -89.23 24.53
C GLU A 569 11.48 -87.88 23.92
N ASP A 570 10.56 -87.19 24.60
CA ASP A 570 10.24 -85.78 24.42
C ASP A 570 11.52 -84.95 24.62
N ASP A 571 12.32 -84.83 23.57
CA ASP A 571 13.68 -84.34 23.63
C ASP A 571 13.63 -82.90 24.14
N MET A 572 14.12 -82.68 25.36
CA MET A 572 14.12 -81.37 25.99
C MET A 572 14.87 -80.35 25.11
N ALA A 573 15.82 -80.81 24.29
CA ALA A 573 16.49 -80.00 23.29
C ALA A 573 15.54 -79.55 22.15
N GLU A 574 14.64 -80.40 21.67
CA GLU A 574 13.66 -80.08 20.64
C GLU A 574 12.60 -79.09 21.15
N ARG A 575 12.09 -79.30 22.37
CA ARG A 575 11.19 -78.32 23.03
C ARG A 575 11.84 -76.96 23.20
N LEU A 576 13.12 -76.93 23.58
CA LEU A 576 13.87 -75.68 23.75
C LEU A 576 14.14 -75.00 22.41
N MET A 577 14.41 -75.78 21.34
CA MET A 577 14.52 -75.27 19.97
C MET A 577 13.21 -74.64 19.51
N LEU A 578 12.08 -75.35 19.64
CA LEU A 578 10.76 -74.86 19.26
C LEU A 578 10.33 -73.63 20.05
N ALA A 579 10.61 -73.60 21.37
CA ALA A 579 10.34 -72.43 22.20
C ALA A 579 11.16 -71.20 21.76
N LYS A 580 12.42 -71.41 21.36
CA LYS A 580 13.27 -70.35 20.81
C LYS A 580 12.75 -69.85 19.47
N THR A 581 12.38 -70.75 18.56
CA THR A 581 11.79 -70.38 17.27
C THR A 581 10.48 -69.61 17.45
N LEU A 582 9.63 -70.02 18.40
CA LEU A 582 8.39 -69.31 18.71
C LEU A 582 8.66 -67.89 19.23
N LEU A 583 9.67 -67.71 20.09
CA LEU A 583 10.08 -66.40 20.59
C LEU A 583 10.56 -65.49 19.45
N ASP A 584 11.41 -66.02 18.56
CA ASP A 584 11.92 -65.28 17.40
C ASP A 584 10.79 -64.87 16.45
N GLU A 585 9.84 -65.77 16.18
CA GLU A 585 8.67 -65.46 15.35
C GLU A 585 7.70 -64.48 16.03
N GLN A 586 7.55 -64.53 17.36
CA GLN A 586 6.77 -63.54 18.11
C GLN A 586 7.41 -62.15 18.04
N ALA A 587 8.74 -62.05 18.14
CA ALA A 587 9.47 -60.80 18.01
C ALA A 587 9.32 -60.22 16.59
N LYS A 588 9.46 -61.05 15.55
CA LYS A 588 9.20 -60.65 14.16
C LYS A 588 7.77 -60.14 13.98
N ARG A 589 6.78 -60.82 14.55
CA ARG A 589 5.37 -60.37 14.52
C ARG A 589 5.20 -59.00 15.17
N GLN A 590 5.78 -58.77 16.35
CA GLN A 590 5.69 -57.47 17.04
C GLN A 590 6.25 -56.33 16.19
N ASN A 591 7.42 -56.54 15.57
CA ASN A 591 8.02 -55.56 14.66
C ASN A 591 7.13 -55.29 13.42
N LEU A 592 6.51 -56.34 12.85
CA LEU A 592 5.60 -56.19 11.70
C LEU A 592 4.30 -55.47 12.09
N VAL A 593 3.78 -55.68 13.29
CA VAL A 593 2.60 -54.95 13.80
C VAL A 593 2.93 -53.47 13.97
N GLU A 594 4.10 -53.14 14.52
CA GLU A 594 4.54 -51.75 14.63
C GLU A 594 4.67 -51.08 13.26
N ALA A 595 5.35 -51.75 12.31
CA ALA A 595 5.46 -51.27 10.93
C ALA A 595 4.10 -51.12 10.24
N TYR A 596 3.14 -52.00 10.54
CA TYR A 596 1.78 -51.91 10.00
C TYR A 596 0.99 -50.73 10.59
N VAL A 597 1.10 -50.48 11.89
CA VAL A 597 0.46 -49.31 12.54
C VAL A 597 1.05 -48.01 12.00
N ASP A 598 2.36 -47.94 11.82
CA ASP A 598 3.02 -46.78 11.20
C ASP A 598 2.62 -46.62 9.72
N GLY A 599 2.48 -47.72 8.98
CA GLY A 599 1.95 -47.73 7.62
C GLY A 599 0.50 -47.24 7.54
N LEU A 600 -0.36 -47.64 8.49
CA LEU A 600 -1.74 -47.16 8.60
C LEU A 600 -1.80 -45.66 8.91
N ALA A 601 -0.91 -45.15 9.77
CA ALA A 601 -0.80 -43.72 10.04
C ALA A 601 -0.45 -42.93 8.76
N LYS A 602 0.49 -43.44 7.97
CA LYS A 602 0.87 -42.84 6.68
C LYS A 602 -0.23 -42.94 5.62
N ALA A 603 -0.96 -44.05 5.57
CA ALA A 603 -2.08 -44.24 4.64
C ALA A 603 -3.33 -43.42 5.03
N GLY A 604 -3.53 -43.14 6.32
CA GLY A 604 -4.58 -42.28 6.85
C GLY A 604 -4.32 -40.78 6.68
N ALA A 605 -3.11 -40.38 6.31
CA ALA A 605 -2.78 -39.03 5.88
C ALA A 605 -3.37 -38.78 4.48
N GLY A 606 -4.69 -38.56 4.42
CA GLY A 606 -5.39 -38.23 3.17
C GLY A 606 -4.96 -36.88 2.56
N GLU A 607 -5.84 -36.25 1.78
CA GLU A 607 -5.57 -35.00 1.04
C GLU A 607 -4.87 -33.87 1.83
N LYS A 608 -5.08 -33.80 3.15
CA LYS A 608 -4.43 -32.78 3.99
C LYS A 608 -2.93 -33.00 4.12
N GLY A 609 -2.47 -34.25 4.26
CA GLY A 609 -1.05 -34.59 4.29
C GLY A 609 -0.37 -34.24 2.97
N GLU A 610 -1.00 -34.57 1.83
CA GLU A 610 -0.51 -34.16 0.51
C GLU A 610 -0.49 -32.64 0.30
N LYS A 611 -1.46 -31.90 0.86
CA LYS A 611 -1.49 -30.43 0.81
C LYS A 611 -0.33 -29.82 1.60
N TYR A 612 -0.03 -30.32 2.80
CA TYR A 612 1.13 -29.87 3.57
C TYR A 612 2.45 -30.22 2.88
N LYS A 613 2.55 -31.43 2.33
CA LYS A 613 3.70 -31.88 1.52
C LYS A 613 3.93 -30.98 0.29
N ARG A 614 2.87 -30.63 -0.46
CA ARG A 614 2.97 -29.68 -1.58
C ARG A 614 3.32 -28.26 -1.15
N LEU A 615 2.87 -27.84 0.03
CA LEU A 615 3.21 -26.53 0.59
C LEU A 615 4.70 -26.46 0.92
N ILE A 616 5.22 -27.48 1.61
CA ILE A 616 6.63 -27.57 2.00
C ILE A 616 7.53 -27.66 0.76
N SER A 617 7.19 -28.51 -0.22
CA SER A 617 7.92 -28.62 -1.50
C SER A 617 8.01 -27.28 -2.24
N LYS A 618 6.95 -26.46 -2.21
CA LYS A 618 6.96 -25.10 -2.79
C LYS A 618 7.77 -24.09 -1.98
N CYS A 619 7.89 -24.26 -0.67
CA CYS A 619 8.67 -23.36 0.17
C CYS A 619 10.17 -23.67 0.12
N VAL A 620 10.55 -24.89 -0.25
CA VAL A 620 11.91 -25.41 -0.21
C VAL A 620 12.47 -25.68 -1.62
N ASP A 621 11.71 -25.38 -2.68
CA ASP A 621 12.08 -25.62 -4.10
C ASP A 621 12.62 -27.04 -4.36
N THR A 622 12.00 -28.04 -3.75
CA THR A 622 12.38 -29.46 -3.90
C THR A 622 11.27 -30.26 -4.56
N ASP A 623 11.65 -31.21 -5.42
CA ASP A 623 10.70 -32.05 -6.16
C ASP A 623 9.80 -32.86 -5.21
N PHE A 624 8.49 -32.73 -5.39
CA PHE A 624 7.45 -33.35 -4.56
C PHE A 624 7.59 -34.88 -4.46
N GLU A 625 8.12 -35.54 -5.51
CA GLU A 625 8.28 -37.00 -5.53
C GLU A 625 9.44 -37.51 -4.66
N ASN A 626 10.49 -36.69 -4.45
CA ASN A 626 11.68 -37.09 -3.69
C ASN A 626 11.71 -36.50 -2.26
N MET A 627 10.66 -35.80 -1.87
CA MET A 627 10.62 -35.09 -0.59
C MET A 627 10.51 -36.03 0.63
N ASP A 628 9.94 -37.23 0.47
CA ASP A 628 9.91 -38.22 1.56
C ASP A 628 11.30 -38.77 1.90
N GLU A 629 12.22 -38.82 0.93
CA GLU A 629 13.62 -39.24 1.16
C GLU A 629 14.48 -38.10 1.71
N ASN A 630 14.13 -36.84 1.39
CA ASN A 630 14.89 -35.66 1.77
C ASN A 630 14.39 -34.97 3.05
N LEU A 631 13.25 -35.41 3.62
CA LEU A 631 12.60 -34.74 4.75
C LEU A 631 13.50 -34.69 5.99
N ASP A 632 14.17 -35.80 6.31
CA ASP A 632 15.03 -35.89 7.50
C ASP A 632 16.28 -35.01 7.37
N SER A 633 16.88 -34.98 6.16
CA SER A 633 18.02 -34.11 5.83
C SER A 633 17.66 -32.62 5.91
N LEU A 634 16.47 -32.26 5.42
CA LEU A 634 15.92 -30.91 5.49
C LEU A 634 15.65 -30.46 6.92
N LEU A 635 15.15 -31.37 7.75
CA LEU A 635 14.84 -31.10 9.15
C LEU A 635 16.13 -30.93 9.97
N GLU A 636 17.21 -31.62 9.60
CA GLU A 636 18.55 -31.45 10.18
C GLU A 636 19.18 -30.11 9.76
N GLN A 637 19.12 -29.73 8.47
CA GLN A 637 19.57 -28.42 8.00
C GLN A 637 18.84 -27.26 8.68
N LEU A 638 17.51 -27.33 8.83
CA LEU A 638 16.72 -26.28 9.50
C LEU A 638 17.06 -26.16 10.99
N LYS A 639 17.44 -27.26 11.65
CA LYS A 639 17.90 -27.24 13.04
C LYS A 639 19.28 -26.60 13.16
N GLU A 640 20.18 -26.89 12.23
CA GLU A 640 21.51 -26.26 12.18
C GLU A 640 21.41 -24.75 11.90
N ASP A 641 20.57 -24.32 10.96
CA ASP A 641 20.32 -22.91 10.67
C ASP A 641 19.71 -22.16 11.85
N LYS A 642 18.79 -22.80 12.59
CA LYS A 642 18.23 -22.23 13.83
C LYS A 642 19.31 -22.05 14.89
N ALA A 643 20.20 -23.03 15.05
CA ALA A 643 21.32 -22.94 15.98
C ALA A 643 22.32 -21.85 15.57
N ALA A 644 22.62 -21.71 14.28
CA ALA A 644 23.50 -20.68 13.74
C ALA A 644 22.95 -19.27 13.95
N ARG A 645 21.65 -19.05 13.67
CA ARG A 645 20.99 -17.76 13.90
C ARG A 645 20.91 -17.40 15.39
N MET A 646 20.71 -18.37 16.27
CA MET A 646 20.74 -18.12 17.72
C MET A 646 22.15 -17.78 18.23
N ALA A 647 23.21 -18.31 17.60
CA ALA A 647 24.59 -17.96 17.92
C ALA A 647 24.94 -16.53 17.46
N GLU A 648 24.51 -16.10 16.28
CA GLU A 648 24.74 -14.72 15.77
C GLU A 648 24.08 -13.64 16.64
N VAL A 649 22.98 -13.95 17.33
CA VAL A 649 22.29 -13.02 18.24
C VAL A 649 23.02 -12.85 19.57
N ILE A 650 23.82 -13.83 20.00
CA ILE A 650 24.54 -13.79 21.29
C ILE A 650 25.88 -13.05 21.18
N ASP A 651 26.48 -13.01 19.98
CA ASP A 651 27.80 -12.42 19.76
C ASP A 651 27.79 -10.90 19.48
N ASN A 652 26.64 -10.22 19.57
CA ASN A 652 26.56 -8.76 19.39
C ASN A 652 25.90 -8.07 20.60
N PRO A 653 26.64 -7.84 21.70
CA PRO A 653 26.09 -7.27 22.94
C PRO A 653 25.93 -5.74 22.94
N ASP A 654 26.17 -5.05 21.83
CA ASP A 654 26.05 -3.58 21.74
C ASP A 654 24.93 -3.14 20.79
N PHE A 655 23.67 -3.48 21.14
CA PHE A 655 22.48 -2.74 20.72
C PHE A 655 21.41 -2.68 21.82
#